data_AF-A0A7R9T2U0-F1
#
_entry.id   AF-A0A7R9T2U0-F1
#
_cell.length_a   1.000
_cell.length_b   1.000
_cell.length_c   1.000
_cell.angle_alpha   90.00
_cell.angle_beta   90.00
_cell.angle_gamma   90.00
#
_symmetry.space_group_name_H-M   'P 1'
#
loop_
_entity.id
_entity.type
_entity.pdbx_description
1 polymer ?
#
loop_
_entity_poly.entity_id
_entity_poly.type
_entity_poly.pdbx_seq_one_letter_code
_entity_poly.pdbx_strand_id
1 'polypeptide(L)'
;AMAAATTMAPSRPPAPSAATALLSLLEEPRAALRAHALRALHDVVDREWSAVASSVAAIEALYEDETFEAREDAALLASKVFYHLGELNDALHYALRAGDRFDVNEGSDYAQTLIATAIDEYVAKRQSLDMDVTLGDASKDGIDSKLVDVVERMFESCLSDGEHFQAIGIALESKRLDKLEEAITRSNTVAECLSYSMKVCASLVSVREFRQHVLRLLARMYSSLREPNFLSMCQCLMLLEDAHGIAEVLNKLVAGDEAEQLLAYQIAFALFENDIQPFLNRVHDAVGDAEGAAIVSGEHKNGVSAAETDESPLEKLRSILSGERPFALYLEFLYSHNHADLLLLKQVKTAVESRNSVCHSATVLANALTHAGTTCDKFLRENLDWLSRATNWARFSATAGVGVIHRGRTKDSRQLLSQLLPAPSPYTLGGALYAMGLIHTGQPGDALPFLLERARGNNNEVIQHGACLGLGLAAVGTGNAQVDGELFRILRTDSAVAGEAAGIGLGLLYAGSCTPRAKEIHQYCGKTSHGKIVRGCSLGMALTVYGREEGGDDLIESMIHDGDKIMRYGGCLALASAYAGTGNNNALRKLLHTAVSDVSDDVRRSAVMSLGFVLCSTPEQCPRVVALLAESYNPHVRYGAAMAVGIACAGTGLADAIALLDPMMNDQVDFVQQGALIAMAMVRIQQTEKQLAPFRKKVMGHIQETHETTMCKMGAIMALGILDAGGRNVTIGLRSRSGRPRMTSVLGMLVFTQYWYWYPLSYFLSLVFVPTAFIAVDRTLAMPHCSVTSHCKPSTFAYAAPVTEDDKKNSGEIVKAVLSTTAKAKAKADKKKAEAEGAEGMDVDGAAAVKTDEKTSKTTTEDAMDVEMTKDDAGEAKKEDEEGEKKDDKPEPTSEELTNPSRVTPAQEKAVRFDQSSRFVPIAAPAGTFKYPTRGFVVLRDTDPDEEIAYLDAQFKPVAPPVPADAADDDEPPPPEDFELDPEDEARGF
;
A
#
# COMPACT_ATOMS: atom_id res chain seq x y z
N ALA A 1 -18.19 56.91 37.60
CA ALA A 1 -17.72 57.96 38.53
C ALA A 1 -17.89 59.33 37.87
N MET A 2 -17.37 60.41 38.46
CA MET A 2 -17.62 61.80 38.04
C MET A 2 -17.27 62.13 36.57
N ALA A 3 -17.91 63.19 36.08
CA ALA A 3 -17.79 63.73 34.75
C ALA A 3 -16.44 64.43 34.46
N ALA A 4 -16.15 64.58 33.17
CA ALA A 4 -15.41 65.72 32.65
C ALA A 4 -16.19 66.27 31.44
N ALA A 5 -16.44 67.57 31.40
CA ALA A 5 -17.12 68.24 30.28
C ALA A 5 -16.13 69.18 29.58
N THR A 6 -16.05 69.08 28.26
CA THR A 6 -15.25 70.00 27.43
C THR A 6 -16.12 70.50 26.29
N THR A 7 -16.44 71.78 26.31
CA THR A 7 -17.23 72.43 25.25
C THR A 7 -16.39 72.69 24.01
N MET A 8 -16.83 72.20 22.85
CA MET A 8 -16.36 72.66 21.55
C MET A 8 -17.53 73.13 20.69
N ALA A 9 -17.24 73.97 19.70
CA ALA A 9 -18.23 74.73 18.94
C ALA A 9 -19.19 73.83 18.11
N PRO A 10 -20.40 74.32 17.77
CA PRO A 10 -21.27 73.63 16.82
C PRO A 10 -20.53 73.42 15.49
N SER A 11 -20.38 72.17 15.09
CA SER A 11 -19.85 71.82 13.77
C SER A 11 -20.78 72.40 12.70
N ARG A 12 -20.16 72.97 11.67
CA ARG A 12 -20.82 73.33 10.41
C ARG A 12 -21.57 72.07 9.91
N PRO A 13 -22.82 72.17 9.42
CA PRO A 13 -23.49 71.01 8.85
C PRO A 13 -22.61 70.41 7.74
N PRO A 14 -22.60 69.07 7.57
CA PRO A 14 -21.86 68.45 6.48
C PRO A 14 -22.34 69.07 5.16
N ALA A 15 -21.40 69.29 4.23
CA ALA A 15 -21.79 69.62 2.87
C ALA A 15 -22.64 68.45 2.31
N PRO A 16 -23.65 68.73 1.45
CA PRO A 16 -24.32 67.65 0.73
C PRO A 16 -23.26 66.84 -0.03
N SER A 17 -23.29 65.52 0.12
CA SER A 17 -22.36 64.64 -0.58
C SER A 17 -22.55 64.78 -2.10
N ALA A 18 -21.52 64.52 -2.89
CA ALA A 18 -21.63 64.63 -4.34
C ALA A 18 -22.72 63.67 -4.89
N ALA A 19 -22.76 62.45 -4.36
CA ALA A 19 -23.81 61.47 -4.63
C ALA A 19 -25.20 62.02 -4.27
N THR A 20 -25.38 62.70 -3.13
CA THR A 20 -26.72 63.20 -2.71
C THR A 20 -27.33 64.15 -3.75
N ALA A 21 -26.51 65.02 -4.36
CA ALA A 21 -26.96 65.92 -5.44
C ALA A 21 -27.21 65.17 -6.76
N LEU A 22 -26.40 64.16 -7.07
CA LEU A 22 -26.56 63.33 -8.27
C LEU A 22 -27.77 62.39 -8.18
N LEU A 23 -28.12 61.90 -7.00
CA LEU A 23 -29.33 61.13 -6.75
C LEU A 23 -30.60 61.96 -7.01
N SER A 24 -30.65 63.24 -6.59
CA SER A 24 -31.79 64.11 -6.93
C SER A 24 -31.92 64.39 -8.44
N LEU A 25 -30.85 64.21 -9.22
CA LEU A 25 -30.87 64.30 -10.69
C LEU A 25 -31.35 63.00 -11.37
N LEU A 26 -31.43 61.87 -10.65
CA LEU A 26 -32.07 60.65 -11.14
C LEU A 26 -33.60 60.71 -11.02
N GLU A 27 -34.11 61.35 -9.97
CA GLU A 27 -35.57 61.53 -9.76
C GLU A 27 -36.22 62.30 -10.93
N GLU A 28 -35.54 63.31 -11.46
CA GLU A 28 -36.06 64.17 -12.53
C GLU A 28 -36.31 63.38 -13.84
N PRO A 29 -37.50 63.49 -14.48
CA PRO A 29 -37.96 62.54 -15.52
C PRO A 29 -37.29 62.70 -16.90
N ARG A 30 -36.15 63.39 -17.00
CA ARG A 30 -35.51 63.72 -18.28
C ARG A 30 -34.35 62.75 -18.56
N ALA A 31 -34.53 61.84 -19.51
CA ALA A 31 -33.56 60.78 -19.82
C ALA A 31 -32.10 61.26 -19.96
N ALA A 32 -31.87 62.41 -20.62
CA ALA A 32 -30.54 62.99 -20.77
C ALA A 32 -29.89 63.47 -19.46
N LEU A 33 -30.68 63.89 -18.45
CA LEU A 33 -30.16 64.21 -17.12
C LEU A 33 -29.84 62.94 -16.34
N ARG A 34 -30.72 61.93 -16.40
CA ARG A 34 -30.50 60.60 -15.80
C ARG A 34 -29.22 59.95 -16.32
N ALA A 35 -29.00 59.94 -17.64
CA ALA A 35 -27.78 59.42 -18.25
C ALA A 35 -26.50 60.21 -17.86
N HIS A 36 -26.60 61.51 -17.61
CA HIS A 36 -25.47 62.29 -17.09
C HIS A 36 -25.20 61.99 -15.60
N ALA A 37 -26.26 61.88 -14.79
CA ALA A 37 -26.18 61.53 -13.37
C ALA A 37 -25.57 60.14 -13.15
N LEU A 38 -26.01 59.13 -13.92
CA LEU A 38 -25.45 57.76 -13.85
C LEU A 38 -23.93 57.73 -14.08
N ARG A 39 -23.43 58.47 -15.08
CA ARG A 39 -21.98 58.55 -15.35
C ARG A 39 -21.23 59.28 -14.24
N ALA A 40 -21.75 60.43 -13.80
CA ALA A 40 -21.14 61.17 -12.69
C ALA A 40 -21.18 60.39 -11.35
N LEU A 41 -22.11 59.45 -11.18
CA LEU A 41 -22.15 58.54 -10.03
C LEU A 41 -21.07 57.45 -10.10
N HIS A 42 -20.63 57.00 -11.28
CA HIS A 42 -19.53 56.03 -11.38
C HIS A 42 -18.21 56.56 -10.80
N ASP A 43 -17.89 57.84 -11.05
CA ASP A 43 -16.69 58.51 -10.50
C ASP A 43 -16.72 58.68 -8.97
N VAL A 44 -17.90 58.52 -8.35
CA VAL A 44 -18.17 58.84 -6.94
C VAL A 44 -18.53 57.60 -6.12
N VAL A 45 -19.06 56.53 -6.73
CA VAL A 45 -19.58 55.36 -6.01
C VAL A 45 -18.53 54.70 -5.12
N ASP A 46 -17.28 54.58 -5.57
CA ASP A 46 -16.19 53.98 -4.82
C ASP A 46 -15.74 54.81 -3.59
N ARG A 47 -16.35 55.99 -3.36
CA ARG A 47 -16.12 56.87 -2.20
C ARG A 47 -17.38 57.16 -1.38
N GLU A 48 -18.56 57.23 -2.01
CA GLU A 48 -19.83 57.57 -1.37
C GLU A 48 -20.91 56.47 -1.55
N TRP A 49 -20.52 55.21 -1.75
CA TRP A 49 -21.43 54.07 -1.98
C TRP A 49 -22.58 54.00 -0.98
N SER A 50 -22.36 54.34 0.29
CA SER A 50 -23.38 54.30 1.34
C SER A 50 -24.51 55.33 1.17
N ALA A 51 -24.27 56.42 0.42
CA ALA A 51 -25.31 57.33 -0.01
C ALA A 51 -26.10 56.74 -1.19
N VAL A 52 -25.40 56.18 -2.20
CA VAL A 52 -26.02 55.58 -3.40
C VAL A 52 -26.85 54.34 -3.04
N ALA A 53 -26.39 53.53 -2.08
CA ALA A 53 -27.08 52.36 -1.52
C ALA A 53 -28.51 52.67 -1.06
N SER A 54 -28.77 53.88 -0.54
CA SER A 54 -30.11 54.29 -0.11
C SER A 54 -31.14 54.43 -1.23
N SER A 55 -30.69 54.43 -2.50
CA SER A 55 -31.51 54.68 -3.70
C SER A 55 -31.39 53.57 -4.76
N VAL A 56 -30.87 52.38 -4.40
CA VAL A 56 -30.65 51.27 -5.35
C VAL A 56 -31.92 50.89 -6.12
N ALA A 57 -33.07 50.79 -5.45
CA ALA A 57 -34.35 50.49 -6.10
C ALA A 57 -34.75 51.48 -7.22
N ALA A 58 -34.26 52.73 -7.20
CA ALA A 58 -34.45 53.68 -8.29
C ALA A 58 -33.50 53.43 -9.47
N ILE A 59 -32.30 52.91 -9.22
CA ILE A 59 -31.33 52.47 -10.24
C ILE A 59 -31.82 51.16 -10.89
N GLU A 60 -32.36 50.24 -10.10
CA GLU A 60 -33.01 49.01 -10.60
C GLU A 60 -34.22 49.33 -11.49
N ALA A 61 -35.11 50.23 -11.06
CA ALA A 61 -36.23 50.69 -11.89
C ALA A 61 -35.79 51.37 -13.21
N LEU A 62 -34.63 52.03 -13.23
CA LEU A 62 -34.01 52.58 -14.44
C LEU A 62 -33.34 51.51 -15.32
N TYR A 63 -33.04 50.33 -14.76
CA TYR A 63 -32.61 49.15 -15.51
C TYR A 63 -33.81 48.35 -16.06
N GLU A 64 -34.96 48.34 -15.38
CA GLU A 64 -36.17 47.67 -15.87
C GLU A 64 -36.84 48.39 -17.04
N ASP A 65 -36.66 49.71 -17.18
CA ASP A 65 -37.19 50.51 -18.30
C ASP A 65 -36.48 50.19 -19.63
N GLU A 66 -37.14 49.39 -20.47
CA GLU A 66 -36.65 49.03 -21.81
C GLU A 66 -36.52 50.22 -22.79
N THR A 67 -37.09 51.39 -22.45
CA THR A 67 -37.04 52.59 -23.31
C THR A 67 -35.82 53.48 -23.03
N PHE A 68 -35.00 53.14 -22.03
CA PHE A 68 -33.91 53.98 -21.54
C PHE A 68 -32.55 53.68 -22.22
N GLU A 69 -32.04 54.63 -22.99
CA GLU A 69 -30.79 54.49 -23.77
C GLU A 69 -29.52 54.16 -22.95
N ALA A 70 -29.50 54.46 -21.65
CA ALA A 70 -28.35 54.23 -20.76
C ALA A 70 -28.60 53.10 -19.75
N ARG A 71 -29.40 52.09 -20.13
CA ARG A 71 -29.71 50.89 -19.34
C ARG A 71 -28.45 50.15 -18.82
N GLU A 72 -27.39 50.10 -19.64
CA GLU A 72 -26.12 49.45 -19.28
C GLU A 72 -25.32 50.26 -18.24
N ASP A 73 -25.36 51.60 -18.30
CA ASP A 73 -24.80 52.46 -17.24
C ASP A 73 -25.56 52.23 -15.92
N ALA A 74 -26.88 52.05 -15.95
CA ALA A 74 -27.67 51.75 -14.74
C ALA A 74 -27.31 50.36 -14.14
N ALA A 75 -27.16 49.34 -14.98
CA ALA A 75 -26.75 48.00 -14.56
C ALA A 75 -25.34 47.99 -13.92
N LEU A 76 -24.37 48.67 -14.54
CA LEU A 76 -23.00 48.74 -14.02
C LEU A 76 -22.92 49.50 -12.69
N LEU A 77 -23.70 50.59 -12.53
CA LEU A 77 -23.80 51.31 -11.28
C LEU A 77 -24.44 50.47 -10.17
N ALA A 78 -25.54 49.76 -10.46
CA ALA A 78 -26.17 48.85 -9.52
C ALA A 78 -25.18 47.78 -9.04
N SER A 79 -24.47 47.13 -9.96
CA SER A 79 -23.45 46.11 -9.65
C SER A 79 -22.34 46.64 -8.73
N LYS A 80 -21.77 47.82 -9.02
CA LYS A 80 -20.80 48.47 -8.11
C LYS A 80 -21.36 48.72 -6.71
N VAL A 81 -22.63 49.09 -6.58
CA VAL A 81 -23.25 49.31 -5.25
C VAL A 81 -23.48 47.99 -4.51
N PHE A 82 -23.97 46.94 -5.18
CA PHE A 82 -24.12 45.61 -4.59
C PHE A 82 -22.77 44.98 -4.19
N TYR A 83 -21.70 45.23 -4.95
CA TYR A 83 -20.32 44.86 -4.57
C TYR A 83 -19.90 45.51 -3.25
N HIS A 84 -20.09 46.83 -3.07
CA HIS A 84 -19.78 47.53 -1.82
C HIS A 84 -20.72 47.17 -0.65
N LEU A 85 -21.93 46.66 -0.93
CA LEU A 85 -22.84 46.06 0.05
C LEU A 85 -22.42 44.63 0.46
N GLY A 86 -21.63 43.94 -0.36
CA GLY A 86 -21.23 42.54 -0.17
C GLY A 86 -22.19 41.50 -0.78
N GLU A 87 -23.22 41.93 -1.52
CA GLU A 87 -24.23 41.08 -2.16
C GLU A 87 -23.76 40.67 -3.56
N LEU A 88 -22.71 39.85 -3.60
CA LEU A 88 -21.95 39.53 -4.83
C LEU A 88 -22.78 38.81 -5.92
N ASN A 89 -23.79 38.03 -5.55
CA ASN A 89 -24.66 37.33 -6.52
C ASN A 89 -25.49 38.34 -7.34
N ASP A 90 -26.10 39.32 -6.67
CA ASP A 90 -26.88 40.36 -7.31
C ASP A 90 -25.97 41.35 -8.06
N ALA A 91 -24.78 41.63 -7.52
CA ALA A 91 -23.74 42.36 -8.24
C ALA A 91 -23.38 41.66 -9.58
N LEU A 92 -23.10 40.35 -9.55
CA LEU A 92 -22.80 39.56 -10.75
C LEU A 92 -23.98 39.57 -11.74
N HIS A 93 -25.20 39.36 -11.25
CA HIS A 93 -26.41 39.39 -12.07
C HIS A 93 -26.58 40.74 -12.79
N TYR A 94 -26.32 41.87 -12.13
CA TYR A 94 -26.31 43.19 -12.76
C TYR A 94 -25.08 43.44 -13.65
N ALA A 95 -23.91 42.87 -13.35
CA ALA A 95 -22.72 42.96 -14.23
C ALA A 95 -22.94 42.24 -15.57
N LEU A 96 -23.47 41.01 -15.55
CA LEU A 96 -23.86 40.26 -16.75
C LEU A 96 -24.93 41.03 -17.57
N ARG A 97 -25.81 41.77 -16.89
CA ARG A 97 -26.80 42.65 -17.53
C ARG A 97 -26.19 43.90 -18.18
N ALA A 98 -25.02 44.37 -17.72
CA ALA A 98 -24.29 45.52 -18.30
C ALA A 98 -23.53 45.19 -19.60
N GLY A 99 -23.31 43.90 -19.91
CA GLY A 99 -22.78 43.45 -21.20
C GLY A 99 -21.40 44.05 -21.54
N ASP A 100 -21.26 44.66 -22.72
CA ASP A 100 -19.99 45.22 -23.20
C ASP A 100 -19.49 46.45 -22.42
N ARG A 101 -20.23 46.89 -21.39
CA ARG A 101 -19.78 47.91 -20.43
C ARG A 101 -19.06 47.33 -19.21
N PHE A 102 -19.04 46.01 -19.05
CA PHE A 102 -18.20 45.29 -18.08
C PHE A 102 -16.97 44.74 -18.80
N ASP A 103 -15.81 45.40 -18.64
CA ASP A 103 -14.55 44.92 -19.22
C ASP A 103 -13.89 43.89 -18.29
N VAL A 104 -13.78 42.66 -18.79
CA VAL A 104 -13.15 41.52 -18.09
C VAL A 104 -11.63 41.72 -17.92
N ASN A 105 -11.02 42.62 -18.71
CA ASN A 105 -9.60 42.94 -18.65
C ASN A 105 -9.28 44.17 -17.78
N GLU A 106 -10.28 44.82 -17.16
CA GLU A 106 -10.01 45.86 -16.18
C GLU A 106 -9.40 45.22 -14.93
N GLY A 107 -8.12 45.49 -14.65
CA GLY A 107 -7.41 45.01 -13.45
C GLY A 107 -7.84 45.68 -12.15
N SER A 108 -9.15 45.86 -11.93
CA SER A 108 -9.74 46.43 -10.72
C SER A 108 -10.18 45.33 -9.74
N ASP A 109 -10.05 45.59 -8.43
CA ASP A 109 -10.50 44.67 -7.36
C ASP A 109 -11.96 44.24 -7.54
N TYR A 110 -12.79 45.16 -8.03
CA TYR A 110 -14.20 44.96 -8.41
C TYR A 110 -14.36 43.92 -9.52
N ALA A 111 -13.67 44.09 -10.65
CA ALA A 111 -13.75 43.17 -11.77
C ALA A 111 -13.18 41.79 -11.39
N GLN A 112 -12.04 41.72 -10.70
CA GLN A 112 -11.46 40.45 -10.24
C GLN A 112 -12.39 39.68 -9.29
N THR A 113 -13.04 40.36 -8.34
CA THR A 113 -14.00 39.73 -7.42
C THR A 113 -15.26 39.22 -8.14
N LEU A 114 -15.75 39.97 -9.13
CA LEU A 114 -16.88 39.55 -9.96
C LEU A 114 -16.54 38.40 -10.90
N ILE A 115 -15.32 38.36 -11.46
CA ILE A 115 -14.85 37.23 -12.28
C ILE A 115 -14.72 35.97 -11.41
N ALA A 116 -14.19 36.09 -10.19
CA ALA A 116 -14.13 34.97 -9.25
C ALA A 116 -15.53 34.41 -8.93
N THR A 117 -16.49 35.29 -8.59
CA THR A 117 -17.87 34.84 -8.31
C THR A 117 -18.63 34.36 -9.56
N ALA A 118 -18.31 34.87 -10.76
CA ALA A 118 -18.80 34.33 -12.02
C ALA A 118 -18.31 32.89 -12.25
N ILE A 119 -17.03 32.62 -11.99
CA ILE A 119 -16.45 31.28 -12.08
C ILE A 119 -17.10 30.35 -11.05
N ASP A 120 -17.20 30.76 -9.78
CA ASP A 120 -17.83 29.96 -8.72
C ASP A 120 -19.28 29.60 -9.06
N GLU A 121 -20.09 30.55 -9.53
CA GLU A 121 -21.50 30.30 -9.87
C GLU A 121 -21.64 29.44 -11.14
N TYR A 122 -20.81 29.65 -12.16
CA TYR A 122 -20.76 28.83 -13.37
C TYR A 122 -20.32 27.39 -13.09
N VAL A 123 -19.29 27.22 -12.24
CA VAL A 123 -18.81 25.91 -11.78
C VAL A 123 -19.89 25.20 -10.97
N ALA A 124 -20.55 25.88 -10.02
CA ALA A 124 -21.66 25.30 -9.26
C ALA A 124 -22.84 24.86 -10.16
N LYS A 125 -23.17 25.65 -11.19
CA LYS A 125 -24.17 25.30 -12.21
C LYS A 125 -23.77 24.07 -13.02
N ARG A 126 -22.55 24.01 -13.60
CA ARG A 126 -22.11 22.82 -14.35
C ARG A 126 -21.84 21.58 -13.47
N GLN A 127 -21.54 21.76 -12.19
CA GLN A 127 -21.41 20.64 -11.26
C GLN A 127 -22.75 19.97 -10.94
N SER A 128 -23.85 20.73 -10.89
CA SER A 128 -25.21 20.24 -10.62
C SER A 128 -25.99 19.74 -11.84
N LEU A 129 -25.50 19.96 -13.07
CA LEU A 129 -26.04 19.37 -14.30
C LEU A 129 -25.63 17.89 -14.49
N ASP A 130 -26.53 17.11 -15.11
CA ASP A 130 -26.32 15.73 -15.52
C ASP A 130 -25.15 15.57 -16.50
N MET A 131 -24.41 14.46 -16.38
CA MET A 131 -23.16 14.26 -17.12
C MET A 131 -23.34 14.33 -18.65
N ASP A 132 -24.39 13.71 -19.20
CA ASP A 132 -24.72 13.73 -20.64
C ASP A 132 -24.95 15.15 -21.19
N VAL A 133 -25.40 16.08 -20.35
CA VAL A 133 -25.53 17.51 -20.72
C VAL A 133 -24.16 18.17 -20.69
N THR A 134 -23.43 18.02 -19.57
CA THR A 134 -22.12 18.70 -19.37
C THR A 134 -21.03 18.32 -20.38
N LEU A 135 -21.17 17.17 -21.05
CA LEU A 135 -20.29 16.67 -22.10
C LEU A 135 -20.61 17.25 -23.51
N GLY A 136 -21.72 17.99 -23.65
CA GLY A 136 -22.11 18.67 -24.88
C GLY A 136 -21.59 20.12 -24.99
N ASP A 137 -22.05 20.83 -26.03
CA ASP A 137 -21.76 22.26 -26.20
C ASP A 137 -22.34 23.08 -25.03
N ALA A 138 -21.56 23.98 -24.44
CA ALA A 138 -22.00 24.81 -23.31
C ALA A 138 -23.24 25.68 -23.61
N SER A 139 -23.53 25.93 -24.88
CA SER A 139 -24.74 26.62 -25.35
C SER A 139 -26.04 25.80 -25.20
N LYS A 140 -25.95 24.53 -24.80
CA LYS A 140 -27.08 23.60 -24.60
C LYS A 140 -27.36 23.31 -23.12
N ASP A 141 -26.50 23.78 -22.21
CA ASP A 141 -26.57 23.51 -20.77
C ASP A 141 -27.76 24.18 -20.05
N GLY A 142 -28.47 25.10 -20.71
CA GLY A 142 -29.49 25.95 -20.06
C GLY A 142 -28.92 27.06 -19.17
N ILE A 143 -27.61 27.25 -19.17
CA ILE A 143 -26.90 28.35 -18.50
C ILE A 143 -27.06 29.64 -19.33
N ASP A 144 -27.10 30.81 -18.67
CA ASP A 144 -27.12 32.12 -19.34
C ASP A 144 -25.89 32.25 -20.26
N SER A 145 -26.11 32.53 -21.55
CA SER A 145 -25.01 32.66 -22.52
C SER A 145 -24.02 33.73 -22.11
N LYS A 146 -24.46 34.80 -21.44
CA LYS A 146 -23.57 35.88 -20.98
C LYS A 146 -22.58 35.43 -19.91
N LEU A 147 -22.99 34.49 -19.05
CA LEU A 147 -22.10 33.90 -18.05
C LEU A 147 -21.06 32.99 -18.74
N VAL A 148 -21.47 32.27 -19.79
CA VAL A 148 -20.55 31.53 -20.65
C VAL A 148 -19.57 32.49 -21.34
N ASP A 149 -20.06 33.57 -21.96
CA ASP A 149 -19.25 34.56 -22.70
C ASP A 149 -18.18 35.22 -21.81
N VAL A 150 -18.48 35.54 -20.54
CA VAL A 150 -17.49 36.07 -19.58
C VAL A 150 -16.43 35.02 -19.24
N VAL A 151 -16.81 33.75 -19.05
CA VAL A 151 -15.87 32.66 -18.76
C VAL A 151 -15.02 32.31 -19.98
N GLU A 152 -15.56 32.38 -21.21
CA GLU A 152 -14.81 32.23 -22.45
C GLU A 152 -13.75 33.35 -22.61
N ARG A 153 -14.13 34.61 -22.40
CA ARG A 153 -13.21 35.77 -22.39
C ARG A 153 -12.08 35.60 -21.36
N MET A 154 -12.41 35.08 -20.16
CA MET A 154 -11.42 34.77 -19.12
C MET A 154 -10.47 33.64 -19.55
N PHE A 155 -10.97 32.56 -20.16
CA PHE A 155 -10.12 31.51 -20.72
C PHE A 155 -9.18 32.05 -21.80
N GLU A 156 -9.64 32.91 -22.70
CA GLU A 156 -8.78 33.54 -23.71
C GLU A 156 -7.66 34.39 -23.07
N SER A 157 -7.98 35.14 -22.01
CA SER A 157 -7.03 35.98 -21.25
C SER A 157 -5.96 35.14 -20.54
N CYS A 158 -6.34 34.12 -19.76
CA CYS A 158 -5.38 33.20 -19.14
C CYS A 158 -4.51 32.45 -20.16
N LEU A 159 -5.01 32.22 -21.38
CA LEU A 159 -4.26 31.60 -22.47
C LEU A 159 -3.33 32.55 -23.21
N SER A 160 -3.60 33.87 -23.25
CA SER A 160 -2.64 34.87 -23.73
C SER A 160 -1.54 35.16 -22.72
N ASP A 161 -1.85 35.12 -21.42
CA ASP A 161 -0.91 35.41 -20.34
C ASP A 161 0.00 34.21 -20.02
N GLY A 162 -0.33 33.02 -20.53
CA GLY A 162 0.47 31.79 -20.39
C GLY A 162 0.18 30.99 -19.13
N GLU A 163 -0.88 31.31 -18.38
CA GLU A 163 -1.28 30.62 -17.14
C GLU A 163 -2.01 29.30 -17.41
N HIS A 164 -1.44 28.45 -18.27
CA HIS A 164 -2.05 27.21 -18.74
C HIS A 164 -2.47 26.26 -17.59
N PHE A 165 -1.75 26.24 -16.47
CA PHE A 165 -2.11 25.44 -15.30
C PHE A 165 -3.42 25.89 -14.64
N GLN A 166 -3.69 27.19 -14.59
CA GLN A 166 -4.93 27.76 -14.04
C GLN A 166 -6.12 27.46 -14.96
N ALA A 167 -5.92 27.62 -16.28
CA ALA A 167 -6.92 27.23 -17.28
C ALA A 167 -7.27 25.73 -17.21
N ILE A 168 -6.27 24.85 -17.01
CA ILE A 168 -6.49 23.40 -16.79
C ILE A 168 -7.32 23.14 -15.52
N GLY A 169 -7.07 23.86 -14.43
CA GLY A 169 -7.86 23.76 -13.19
C GLY A 169 -9.33 24.09 -13.42
N ILE A 170 -9.61 25.29 -13.95
CA ILE A 170 -10.99 25.78 -14.18
C ILE A 170 -11.71 24.90 -15.21
N ALA A 171 -11.03 24.39 -16.24
CA ALA A 171 -11.60 23.46 -17.20
C ALA A 171 -12.03 22.12 -16.55
N LEU A 172 -11.24 21.59 -15.62
CA LEU A 172 -11.58 20.37 -14.88
C LEU A 172 -12.72 20.60 -13.87
N GLU A 173 -12.73 21.73 -13.16
CA GLU A 173 -13.78 22.07 -12.18
C GLU A 173 -15.14 22.34 -12.84
N SER A 174 -15.14 22.97 -14.02
CA SER A 174 -16.34 23.22 -14.84
C SER A 174 -16.75 22.05 -15.76
N LYS A 175 -16.07 20.90 -15.66
CA LYS A 175 -16.29 19.71 -16.52
C LYS A 175 -16.15 19.96 -18.04
N ARG A 176 -15.34 20.94 -18.48
CA ARG A 176 -15.13 21.31 -19.90
C ARG A 176 -13.93 20.55 -20.51
N LEU A 177 -14.20 19.56 -21.36
CA LEU A 177 -13.16 18.76 -22.04
C LEU A 177 -12.50 19.49 -23.21
N ASP A 178 -13.28 20.30 -23.93
CA ASP A 178 -12.84 21.14 -25.04
C ASP A 178 -11.80 22.18 -24.60
N LYS A 179 -12.06 22.87 -23.48
CA LYS A 179 -11.13 23.84 -22.90
C LYS A 179 -9.87 23.19 -22.32
N LEU A 180 -9.97 21.94 -21.86
CA LEU A 180 -8.80 21.16 -21.45
C LEU A 180 -7.89 20.83 -22.65
N GLU A 181 -8.47 20.40 -23.78
CA GLU A 181 -7.72 20.15 -25.01
C GLU A 181 -7.10 21.44 -25.57
N GLU A 182 -7.85 22.54 -25.61
CA GLU A 182 -7.38 23.85 -26.04
C GLU A 182 -6.24 24.40 -25.16
N ALA A 183 -6.38 24.32 -23.83
CA ALA A 183 -5.35 24.82 -22.91
C ALA A 183 -4.03 24.04 -23.01
N ILE A 184 -4.10 22.73 -23.24
CA ILE A 184 -2.92 21.88 -23.40
C ILE A 184 -2.29 22.08 -24.79
N THR A 185 -3.07 22.13 -25.87
CA THR A 185 -2.56 22.30 -27.25
C THR A 185 -1.97 23.68 -27.52
N ARG A 186 -2.52 24.75 -26.92
CA ARG A 186 -1.93 26.10 -26.99
C ARG A 186 -0.71 26.30 -26.08
N SER A 187 -0.38 25.34 -25.21
CA SER A 187 0.71 25.49 -24.23
C SER A 187 2.11 25.30 -24.84
N ASN A 188 3.06 26.13 -24.41
CA ASN A 188 4.47 25.99 -24.80
C ASN A 188 5.13 24.73 -24.20
N THR A 189 4.55 24.13 -23.16
CA THR A 189 5.13 23.01 -22.38
C THR A 189 4.16 21.84 -22.24
N VAL A 190 3.63 21.36 -23.38
CA VAL A 190 2.61 20.31 -23.48
C VAL A 190 2.85 19.10 -22.55
N ALA A 191 4.09 18.61 -22.45
CA ALA A 191 4.43 17.44 -21.63
C ALA A 191 4.23 17.67 -20.12
N GLU A 192 4.56 18.87 -19.61
CA GLU A 192 4.34 19.21 -18.20
C GLU A 192 2.85 19.42 -17.91
N CYS A 193 2.14 20.11 -18.81
CA CYS A 193 0.70 20.32 -18.74
C CYS A 193 -0.09 19.00 -18.74
N LEU A 194 0.27 18.03 -19.60
CA LEU A 194 -0.28 16.67 -19.56
C LEU A 194 0.04 15.96 -18.23
N SER A 195 1.27 16.07 -17.72
CA SER A 195 1.65 15.47 -16.43
C SER A 195 0.88 16.07 -15.24
N TYR A 196 0.57 17.37 -15.30
CA TYR A 196 -0.22 18.08 -14.29
C TYR A 196 -1.69 17.66 -14.38
N SER A 197 -2.27 17.69 -15.58
CA SER A 197 -3.64 17.23 -15.84
C SER A 197 -3.87 15.80 -15.35
N MET A 198 -2.91 14.89 -15.60
CA MET A 198 -2.96 13.51 -15.09
C MET A 198 -2.93 13.43 -13.56
N LYS A 199 -2.10 14.25 -12.88
CA LYS A 199 -2.05 14.32 -11.41
C LYS A 199 -3.36 14.85 -10.82
N VAL A 200 -3.89 15.95 -11.37
CA VAL A 200 -5.16 16.57 -10.91
C VAL A 200 -6.35 15.65 -11.18
N CYS A 201 -6.40 15.00 -12.36
CA CYS A 201 -7.40 13.99 -12.70
C CYS A 201 -7.38 12.77 -11.76
N ALA A 202 -6.23 12.47 -11.14
CA ALA A 202 -6.09 11.38 -10.18
C ALA A 202 -6.34 11.78 -8.71
N SER A 203 -6.35 13.09 -8.37
CA SER A 203 -6.43 13.58 -6.98
C SER A 203 -7.66 14.42 -6.65
N LEU A 204 -8.15 15.25 -7.58
CA LEU A 204 -9.28 16.17 -7.35
C LEU A 204 -10.58 15.68 -8.01
N VAL A 205 -10.50 14.92 -9.11
CA VAL A 205 -11.71 14.44 -9.81
C VAL A 205 -12.33 13.24 -9.08
N SER A 206 -13.34 13.54 -8.26
CA SER A 206 -14.14 12.58 -7.50
C SER A 206 -15.07 11.72 -8.38
N VAL A 207 -15.76 12.34 -9.35
CA VAL A 207 -16.75 11.68 -10.20
C VAL A 207 -16.09 10.72 -11.20
N ARG A 208 -16.43 9.44 -11.11
CA ARG A 208 -15.78 8.36 -11.89
C ARG A 208 -15.94 8.55 -13.40
N GLU A 209 -17.13 8.92 -13.85
CA GLU A 209 -17.45 9.00 -15.27
C GLU A 209 -16.66 10.13 -15.94
N PHE A 210 -16.74 11.36 -15.40
CA PHE A 210 -15.95 12.49 -15.90
C PHE A 210 -14.44 12.16 -15.92
N ARG A 211 -13.92 11.50 -14.86
CA ARG A 211 -12.53 11.02 -14.81
C ARG A 211 -12.18 10.10 -15.97
N GLN A 212 -13.07 9.21 -16.39
CA GLN A 212 -12.86 8.39 -17.59
C GLN A 212 -12.87 9.20 -18.89
N HIS A 213 -13.72 10.21 -19.02
CA HIS A 213 -13.72 11.05 -20.22
C HIS A 213 -12.43 11.90 -20.34
N VAL A 214 -11.95 12.47 -19.23
CA VAL A 214 -10.65 13.15 -19.16
C VAL A 214 -9.50 12.19 -19.51
N LEU A 215 -9.47 10.99 -18.95
CA LEU A 215 -8.42 10.00 -19.23
C LEU A 215 -8.42 9.52 -20.70
N ARG A 216 -9.60 9.39 -21.34
CA ARG A 216 -9.71 9.09 -22.79
C ARG A 216 -9.14 10.22 -23.65
N LEU A 217 -9.39 11.47 -23.27
CA LEU A 217 -8.81 12.64 -23.94
C LEU A 217 -7.28 12.65 -23.78
N LEU A 218 -6.77 12.55 -22.55
CA LEU A 218 -5.33 12.53 -22.27
C LEU A 218 -4.61 11.40 -23.03
N ALA A 219 -5.19 10.19 -23.10
CA ALA A 219 -4.62 9.08 -23.86
C ALA A 219 -4.50 9.40 -25.37
N ARG A 220 -5.51 10.04 -25.96
CA ARG A 220 -5.44 10.52 -27.36
C ARG A 220 -4.36 11.59 -27.53
N MET A 221 -4.28 12.56 -26.62
CA MET A 221 -3.26 13.63 -26.68
C MET A 221 -1.84 13.07 -26.58
N TYR A 222 -1.59 12.07 -25.71
CA TYR A 222 -0.31 11.37 -25.66
C TYR A 222 0.04 10.65 -26.97
N SER A 223 -0.96 10.11 -27.69
CA SER A 223 -0.75 9.46 -28.99
C SER A 223 -0.49 10.45 -30.14
N SER A 224 -0.87 11.72 -30.00
CA SER A 224 -0.62 12.78 -31.00
C SER A 224 0.73 13.50 -30.83
N LEU A 225 1.50 13.17 -29.79
CA LEU A 225 2.83 13.75 -29.58
C LEU A 225 3.83 13.22 -30.62
N ARG A 226 4.75 14.09 -31.05
CA ARG A 226 5.85 13.74 -31.97
C ARG A 226 6.77 12.63 -31.42
N GLU A 227 6.92 12.59 -30.11
CA GLU A 227 7.54 11.48 -29.36
C GLU A 227 6.49 11.02 -28.32
N PRO A 228 5.74 9.93 -28.59
CA PRO A 228 4.67 9.49 -27.72
C PRO A 228 5.22 8.88 -26.42
N ASN A 229 4.83 9.43 -25.27
CA ASN A 229 5.16 8.86 -23.97
C ASN A 229 4.28 7.61 -23.70
N PHE A 230 4.71 6.47 -24.24
CA PHE A 230 4.03 5.18 -24.11
C PHE A 230 3.76 4.79 -22.64
N LEU A 231 4.64 5.14 -21.69
CA LEU A 231 4.46 4.82 -20.28
C LEU A 231 3.28 5.59 -19.66
N SER A 232 3.20 6.90 -19.89
CA SER A 232 2.06 7.72 -19.42
C SER A 232 0.77 7.38 -20.16
N MET A 233 0.84 7.09 -21.47
CA MET A 233 -0.32 6.63 -22.23
C MET A 233 -0.87 5.30 -21.70
N CYS A 234 -0.01 4.31 -21.43
CA CYS A 234 -0.43 3.04 -20.84
C CYS A 234 -0.96 3.21 -19.41
N GLN A 235 -0.48 4.18 -18.63
CA GLN A 235 -1.07 4.53 -17.33
C GLN A 235 -2.50 5.07 -17.50
N CYS A 236 -2.76 5.95 -18.47
CA CYS A 236 -4.13 6.43 -18.77
C CYS A 236 -5.05 5.28 -19.21
N LEU A 237 -4.62 4.43 -20.16
CA LEU A 237 -5.38 3.29 -20.66
C LEU A 237 -5.66 2.24 -19.57
N MET A 238 -4.70 2.01 -18.66
CA MET A 238 -4.88 1.13 -17.50
C MET A 238 -5.91 1.70 -16.49
N LEU A 239 -5.92 3.02 -16.26
CA LEU A 239 -6.95 3.64 -15.40
C LEU A 239 -8.35 3.59 -16.04
N LEU A 240 -8.44 3.50 -17.38
CA LEU A 240 -9.68 3.25 -18.12
C LEU A 240 -10.10 1.77 -18.14
N GLU A 241 -9.21 0.85 -17.77
CA GLU A 241 -9.38 -0.61 -17.87
C GLU A 241 -9.65 -1.10 -19.31
N ASP A 242 -9.16 -0.34 -20.30
CA ASP A 242 -9.16 -0.66 -21.73
C ASP A 242 -7.98 -1.58 -22.10
N ALA A 243 -8.30 -2.86 -22.29
CA ALA A 243 -7.30 -3.88 -22.58
C ALA A 243 -6.86 -3.89 -24.04
N HIS A 244 -7.75 -3.49 -24.97
CA HIS A 244 -7.46 -3.50 -26.40
C HIS A 244 -6.53 -2.35 -26.78
N GLY A 245 -6.76 -1.16 -26.23
CA GLY A 245 -5.86 -0.01 -26.41
C GLY A 245 -4.43 -0.29 -25.94
N ILE A 246 -4.24 -1.01 -24.83
CA ILE A 246 -2.90 -1.44 -24.39
C ILE A 246 -2.33 -2.56 -25.28
N ALA A 247 -3.12 -3.57 -25.65
CA ALA A 247 -2.66 -4.65 -26.50
C ALA A 247 -2.18 -4.13 -27.88
N GLU A 248 -2.90 -3.19 -28.49
CA GLU A 248 -2.46 -2.50 -29.71
C GLU A 248 -1.11 -1.80 -29.54
N VAL A 249 -0.89 -1.09 -28.43
CA VAL A 249 0.36 -0.37 -28.16
C VAL A 249 1.51 -1.35 -27.93
N LEU A 250 1.29 -2.42 -27.17
CA LEU A 250 2.30 -3.45 -26.95
C LEU A 250 2.66 -4.19 -28.24
N ASN A 251 1.68 -4.55 -29.08
CA ASN A 251 1.93 -5.19 -30.37
C ASN A 251 2.76 -4.28 -31.30
N LYS A 252 2.47 -2.97 -31.33
CA LYS A 252 3.24 -1.97 -32.09
C LYS A 252 4.69 -1.85 -31.60
N LEU A 253 4.90 -1.80 -30.28
CA LEU A 253 6.24 -1.72 -29.67
C LEU A 253 7.06 -3.01 -29.83
N VAL A 254 6.43 -4.19 -29.84
CA VAL A 254 7.14 -5.47 -30.08
C VAL A 254 7.54 -5.65 -31.54
N ALA A 255 6.75 -5.11 -32.48
CA ALA A 255 7.09 -5.08 -33.90
C ALA A 255 8.13 -3.98 -34.27
N GLY A 256 8.50 -3.13 -33.32
CA GLY A 256 9.43 -2.02 -33.49
C GLY A 256 10.90 -2.37 -33.17
N ASP A 257 11.71 -1.33 -33.00
CA ASP A 257 13.14 -1.44 -32.73
C ASP A 257 13.43 -2.09 -31.35
N GLU A 258 14.65 -2.58 -31.14
CA GLU A 258 15.08 -3.19 -29.86
C GLU A 258 14.81 -2.30 -28.63
N ALA A 259 14.97 -0.98 -28.77
CA ALA A 259 14.66 -0.02 -27.71
C ALA A 259 13.15 0.03 -27.38
N GLU A 260 12.28 -0.18 -28.37
CA GLU A 260 10.83 -0.22 -28.23
C GLU A 260 10.38 -1.56 -27.63
N GLN A 261 11.04 -2.67 -27.99
CA GLN A 261 10.83 -3.99 -27.37
C GLN A 261 11.18 -3.98 -25.87
N LEU A 262 12.34 -3.40 -25.49
CA LEU A 262 12.72 -3.22 -24.09
C LEU A 262 11.75 -2.30 -23.34
N LEU A 263 11.21 -1.28 -24.01
CA LEU A 263 10.15 -0.42 -23.45
C LEU A 263 8.83 -1.18 -23.27
N ALA A 264 8.45 -2.08 -24.17
CA ALA A 264 7.29 -2.95 -24.03
C ALA A 264 7.40 -3.87 -22.80
N TYR A 265 8.57 -4.47 -22.56
CA TYR A 265 8.83 -5.23 -21.34
C TYR A 265 8.73 -4.36 -20.08
N GLN A 266 9.31 -3.14 -20.09
CA GLN A 266 9.23 -2.22 -18.95
C GLN A 266 7.78 -1.79 -18.65
N ILE A 267 6.94 -1.61 -19.68
CA ILE A 267 5.51 -1.36 -19.56
C ILE A 267 4.79 -2.59 -19.00
N ALA A 268 5.08 -3.80 -19.49
CA ALA A 268 4.47 -5.03 -18.97
C ALA A 268 4.79 -5.29 -17.49
N PHE A 269 6.05 -5.08 -17.07
CA PHE A 269 6.43 -5.11 -15.64
C PHE A 269 5.69 -4.03 -14.83
N ALA A 270 5.53 -2.82 -15.36
CA ALA A 270 4.77 -1.77 -14.69
C ALA A 270 3.28 -2.11 -14.58
N LEU A 271 2.68 -2.74 -15.59
CA LEU A 271 1.29 -3.23 -15.54
C LEU A 271 1.14 -4.36 -14.49
N PHE A 272 2.10 -5.28 -14.41
CA PHE A 272 2.13 -6.32 -13.39
C PHE A 272 2.22 -5.74 -11.96
N GLU A 273 3.09 -4.74 -11.71
CA GLU A 273 3.19 -4.06 -10.41
C GLU A 273 1.87 -3.39 -9.94
N ASN A 274 1.00 -3.03 -10.89
CA ASN A 274 -0.31 -2.43 -10.62
C ASN A 274 -1.39 -3.43 -10.20
N ASP A 275 -1.18 -4.73 -10.39
CA ASP A 275 -1.95 -5.81 -9.73
C ASP A 275 -3.48 -5.71 -9.95
N ILE A 276 -3.88 -5.87 -11.22
CA ILE A 276 -5.29 -5.89 -11.66
C ILE A 276 -5.51 -7.16 -12.50
N GLN A 277 -5.63 -8.33 -11.88
CA GLN A 277 -5.73 -9.62 -12.58
C GLN A 277 -6.83 -9.69 -13.69
N PRO A 278 -8.06 -9.17 -13.50
CA PRO A 278 -9.09 -9.18 -14.56
C PRO A 278 -8.75 -8.31 -15.78
N PHE A 279 -7.78 -7.40 -15.63
CA PHE A 279 -7.27 -6.55 -16.70
C PHE A 279 -6.05 -7.20 -17.36
N LEU A 280 -5.09 -7.68 -16.56
CA LEU A 280 -3.89 -8.36 -17.05
C LEU A 280 -4.25 -9.59 -17.90
N ASN A 281 -5.23 -10.40 -17.49
CA ASN A 281 -5.70 -11.54 -18.27
C ASN A 281 -6.29 -11.08 -19.63
N ARG A 282 -7.14 -10.04 -19.64
CA ARG A 282 -7.70 -9.49 -20.90
C ARG A 282 -6.64 -8.90 -21.83
N VAL A 283 -5.57 -8.30 -21.28
CA VAL A 283 -4.44 -7.80 -22.08
C VAL A 283 -3.61 -8.97 -22.61
N HIS A 284 -3.31 -9.97 -21.79
CA HIS A 284 -2.60 -11.19 -22.19
C HIS A 284 -3.31 -11.88 -23.37
N ASP A 285 -4.63 -12.05 -23.27
CA ASP A 285 -5.43 -12.73 -24.29
C ASP A 285 -5.54 -11.91 -25.58
N ALA A 286 -5.59 -10.57 -25.49
CA ALA A 286 -5.62 -9.68 -26.66
C ALA A 286 -4.25 -9.44 -27.33
N VAL A 287 -3.14 -9.72 -26.65
CA VAL A 287 -1.77 -9.62 -27.22
C VAL A 287 -1.52 -10.82 -28.12
N GLY A 288 -1.37 -10.56 -29.43
CA GLY A 288 -1.19 -11.56 -30.48
C GLY A 288 -2.42 -11.85 -31.36
N ASP A 289 -3.64 -11.48 -30.94
CA ASP A 289 -4.86 -11.66 -31.76
C ASP A 289 -4.93 -10.73 -32.99
N ALA A 290 -4.10 -9.67 -33.02
CA ALA A 290 -4.13 -8.61 -34.03
C ALA A 290 -3.81 -9.08 -35.48
N GLU A 291 -3.23 -10.27 -35.66
CA GLU A 291 -2.97 -10.87 -36.99
C GLU A 291 -3.73 -12.20 -37.20
N GLY A 292 -4.67 -12.55 -36.30
CA GLY A 292 -5.36 -13.85 -36.31
C GLY A 292 -6.48 -14.04 -37.34
N ALA A 293 -6.89 -13.00 -38.07
CA ALA A 293 -8.04 -13.04 -38.97
C ALA A 293 -7.72 -13.51 -40.40
N ALA A 294 -6.46 -13.80 -40.74
CA ALA A 294 -6.05 -14.01 -42.14
C ALA A 294 -4.89 -15.01 -42.34
N ILE A 295 -5.07 -16.29 -41.94
CA ILE A 295 -4.60 -17.46 -42.72
C ILE A 295 -5.40 -18.70 -42.30
N VAL A 296 -5.75 -19.55 -43.27
CA VAL A 296 -6.62 -20.72 -43.09
C VAL A 296 -5.78 -22.01 -43.12
N SER A 297 -5.89 -22.81 -42.06
CA SER A 297 -5.50 -24.22 -41.92
C SER A 297 -4.22 -24.71 -42.64
N GLY A 298 -3.17 -24.97 -41.86
CA GLY A 298 -2.03 -25.80 -42.28
C GLY A 298 -1.57 -26.70 -41.13
N GLU A 299 -1.68 -28.02 -41.29
CA GLU A 299 -1.11 -28.97 -40.34
C GLU A 299 0.42 -29.04 -40.51
N HIS A 300 1.17 -29.12 -39.41
CA HIS A 300 2.29 -30.08 -39.33
C HIS A 300 2.73 -30.30 -37.88
N LYS A 301 2.58 -31.53 -37.39
CA LYS A 301 3.47 -32.10 -36.38
C LYS A 301 4.59 -32.85 -37.08
N ASN A 302 5.83 -32.61 -36.70
CA ASN A 302 6.79 -33.61 -36.22
C ASN A 302 8.08 -32.91 -35.79
N GLY A 303 8.73 -33.41 -34.75
CA GLY A 303 9.82 -32.71 -34.07
C GLY A 303 11.21 -33.01 -34.62
N VAL A 304 12.16 -32.13 -34.26
CA VAL A 304 13.61 -32.35 -34.29
C VAL A 304 14.15 -31.99 -32.90
N SER A 305 15.37 -32.45 -32.59
CA SER A 305 16.02 -32.44 -31.27
C SER A 305 16.12 -31.08 -30.58
N ALA A 306 16.24 -31.13 -29.24
CA ALA A 306 16.54 -29.98 -28.41
C ALA A 306 17.90 -29.34 -28.77
N ALA A 307 17.82 -28.07 -29.19
CA ALA A 307 18.84 -27.05 -29.04
C ALA A 307 18.13 -25.82 -28.46
N GLU A 308 18.86 -24.85 -27.91
CA GLU A 308 18.30 -23.74 -27.13
C GLU A 308 17.31 -22.90 -27.95
N THR A 309 16.01 -23.06 -27.65
CA THR A 309 14.94 -22.32 -28.33
C THR A 309 14.86 -20.91 -27.76
N ASP A 310 15.37 -19.95 -28.52
CA ASP A 310 15.27 -18.53 -28.18
C ASP A 310 13.79 -18.09 -28.22
N GLU A 311 13.18 -17.95 -27.04
CA GLU A 311 11.75 -17.60 -26.89
C GLU A 311 11.44 -16.31 -27.67
N SER A 312 10.33 -16.28 -28.43
CA SER A 312 10.00 -15.09 -29.22
C SER A 312 9.72 -13.88 -28.32
N PRO A 313 9.93 -12.63 -28.78
CA PRO A 313 9.62 -11.43 -27.99
C PRO A 313 8.16 -11.37 -27.50
N LEU A 314 7.21 -11.96 -28.25
CA LEU A 314 5.81 -12.07 -27.86
C LEU A 314 5.57 -13.10 -26.74
N GLU A 315 6.30 -14.22 -26.73
CA GLU A 315 6.25 -15.21 -25.64
C GLU A 315 6.91 -14.65 -24.37
N LYS A 316 8.07 -14.01 -24.51
CA LYS A 316 8.75 -13.25 -23.45
C LYS A 316 7.80 -12.21 -22.84
N LEU A 317 7.10 -11.41 -23.65
CA LEU A 317 6.07 -10.46 -23.19
C LEU A 317 4.90 -11.15 -22.47
N ARG A 318 4.33 -12.23 -23.04
CA ARG A 318 3.24 -12.99 -22.42
C ARG A 318 3.65 -13.59 -21.07
N SER A 319 4.90 -14.04 -20.89
CA SER A 319 5.43 -14.56 -19.63
C SER A 319 5.53 -13.51 -18.50
N ILE A 320 5.62 -12.22 -18.87
CA ILE A 320 5.58 -11.09 -17.93
C ILE A 320 4.12 -10.77 -17.57
N LEU A 321 3.23 -10.71 -18.57
CA LEU A 321 1.80 -10.40 -18.38
C LEU A 321 1.05 -11.50 -17.59
N SER A 322 1.43 -12.77 -17.75
CA SER A 322 0.92 -13.89 -16.94
C SER A 322 1.47 -13.90 -15.51
N GLY A 323 2.51 -13.11 -15.24
CA GLY A 323 3.19 -13.02 -13.95
C GLY A 323 4.21 -14.12 -13.67
N GLU A 324 4.43 -15.09 -14.57
CA GLU A 324 5.34 -16.21 -14.32
C GLU A 324 6.79 -15.75 -14.12
N ARG A 325 7.34 -14.96 -15.06
CA ARG A 325 8.70 -14.43 -14.94
C ARG A 325 8.84 -13.47 -13.73
N PRO A 326 7.94 -12.50 -13.49
CA PRO A 326 7.95 -11.67 -12.29
C PRO A 326 7.93 -12.43 -10.96
N PHE A 327 7.08 -13.45 -10.79
CA PHE A 327 7.04 -14.22 -9.55
C PHE A 327 8.29 -15.09 -9.36
N ALA A 328 8.87 -15.64 -10.44
CA ALA A 328 10.14 -16.36 -10.36
C ALA A 328 11.31 -15.44 -9.94
N LEU A 329 11.39 -14.22 -10.48
CA LEU A 329 12.40 -13.23 -10.10
C LEU A 329 12.26 -12.77 -8.63
N TYR A 330 11.02 -12.55 -8.15
CA TYR A 330 10.79 -12.28 -6.73
C TYR A 330 11.12 -13.47 -5.82
N LEU A 331 10.87 -14.72 -6.27
CA LEU A 331 11.23 -15.93 -5.52
C LEU A 331 12.75 -16.07 -5.36
N GLU A 332 13.51 -15.86 -6.43
CA GLU A 332 14.99 -15.88 -6.42
C GLU A 332 15.56 -14.82 -5.46
N PHE A 333 15.02 -13.59 -5.48
CA PHE A 333 15.42 -12.55 -4.53
C PHE A 333 15.10 -12.91 -3.07
N LEU A 334 13.89 -13.43 -2.78
CA LEU A 334 13.50 -13.81 -1.41
C LEU A 334 14.22 -15.07 -0.91
N TYR A 335 14.67 -15.95 -1.81
CA TYR A 335 15.47 -17.12 -1.50
C TYR A 335 16.92 -16.73 -1.15
N SER A 336 17.58 -15.96 -2.03
CA SER A 336 18.98 -15.54 -1.88
C SER A 336 19.21 -14.61 -0.68
N HIS A 337 18.32 -13.63 -0.44
CA HIS A 337 18.50 -12.58 0.58
C HIS A 337 17.77 -12.85 1.91
N ASN A 338 17.66 -14.11 2.33
CA ASN A 338 16.86 -14.49 3.50
C ASN A 338 17.53 -14.15 4.86
N HIS A 339 17.25 -12.96 5.41
CA HIS A 339 17.75 -12.50 6.72
C HIS A 339 16.76 -12.75 7.89
N ALA A 340 15.98 -13.83 7.83
CA ALA A 340 15.09 -14.25 8.92
C ALA A 340 15.85 -14.87 10.12
N ASP A 341 15.42 -14.55 11.33
CA ASP A 341 16.08 -15.00 12.58
C ASP A 341 15.42 -16.26 13.17
N LEU A 342 16.10 -17.40 13.06
CA LEU A 342 15.63 -18.69 13.61
C LEU A 342 15.79 -18.79 15.14
N LEU A 343 16.69 -18.02 15.76
CA LEU A 343 16.89 -18.03 17.21
C LEU A 343 15.77 -17.24 17.90
N LEU A 344 15.34 -16.14 17.29
CA LEU A 344 14.14 -15.39 17.68
C LEU A 344 12.90 -16.29 17.68
N LEU A 345 12.67 -17.05 16.60
CA LEU A 345 11.54 -18.01 16.52
C LEU A 345 11.67 -19.14 17.56
N LYS A 346 12.88 -19.60 17.89
CA LYS A 346 13.13 -20.56 18.97
C LYS A 346 12.79 -19.98 20.35
N GLN A 347 13.11 -18.70 20.62
CA GLN A 347 12.70 -18.02 21.87
C GLN A 347 11.18 -17.87 21.98
N VAL A 348 10.47 -17.53 20.89
CA VAL A 348 9.01 -17.49 20.89
C VAL A 348 8.42 -18.87 21.18
N LYS A 349 8.95 -19.92 20.55
CA LYS A 349 8.53 -21.31 20.79
C LYS A 349 8.74 -21.74 22.25
N THR A 350 9.82 -21.32 22.92
CA THR A 350 10.05 -21.68 24.34
C THR A 350 9.17 -20.91 25.31
N ALA A 351 8.77 -19.68 25.00
CA ALA A 351 7.82 -18.91 25.80
C ALA A 351 6.36 -19.38 25.64
N VAL A 352 6.01 -20.03 24.52
CA VAL A 352 4.65 -20.48 24.22
C VAL A 352 4.36 -21.88 24.77
N GLU A 353 3.46 -21.95 25.75
CA GLU A 353 2.90 -23.23 26.22
C GLU A 353 2.28 -24.03 25.07
N SER A 354 2.79 -25.24 24.83
CA SER A 354 2.30 -26.12 23.74
C SER A 354 0.88 -26.66 23.96
N ARG A 355 0.24 -26.35 25.10
CA ARG A 355 -1.19 -26.62 25.36
C ARG A 355 -2.10 -25.51 24.84
N ASN A 356 -1.58 -24.29 24.64
CA ASN A 356 -2.35 -23.16 24.17
C ASN A 356 -2.46 -23.18 22.64
N SER A 357 -3.58 -23.72 22.14
CA SER A 357 -3.86 -23.86 20.70
C SER A 357 -3.86 -22.51 19.94
N VAL A 358 -4.20 -21.41 20.61
CA VAL A 358 -4.19 -20.07 20.01
C VAL A 358 -2.75 -19.57 19.84
N CYS A 359 -1.94 -19.59 20.91
CA CYS A 359 -0.54 -19.18 20.82
C CYS A 359 0.28 -20.10 19.91
N HIS A 360 0.04 -21.42 19.92
CA HIS A 360 0.65 -22.34 18.94
C HIS A 360 0.32 -21.93 17.50
N SER A 361 -0.96 -21.66 17.21
CA SER A 361 -1.38 -21.22 15.87
C SER A 361 -0.75 -19.88 15.48
N ALA A 362 -0.61 -18.95 16.44
CA ALA A 362 0.07 -17.67 16.24
C ALA A 362 1.58 -17.86 15.95
N THR A 363 2.28 -18.76 16.64
CA THR A 363 3.71 -19.03 16.40
C THR A 363 3.94 -19.66 15.03
N VAL A 364 3.07 -20.57 14.59
CA VAL A 364 3.18 -21.16 13.25
C VAL A 364 2.84 -20.15 12.15
N LEU A 365 1.85 -19.27 12.38
CA LEU A 365 1.56 -18.13 11.51
C LEU A 365 2.76 -17.17 11.44
N ALA A 366 3.35 -16.79 12.58
CA ALA A 366 4.49 -15.88 12.63
C ALA A 366 5.68 -16.44 11.84
N ASN A 367 6.03 -17.72 12.05
CA ASN A 367 7.02 -18.42 11.23
C ASN A 367 6.69 -18.38 9.73
N ALA A 368 5.43 -18.61 9.36
CA ALA A 368 4.99 -18.59 7.96
C ALA A 368 5.08 -17.18 7.33
N LEU A 369 4.80 -16.11 8.09
CA LEU A 369 4.96 -14.72 7.64
C LEU A 369 6.46 -14.36 7.54
N THR A 370 7.26 -14.68 8.56
CA THR A 370 8.72 -14.47 8.59
C THR A 370 9.44 -15.12 7.41
N HIS A 371 9.02 -16.32 7.00
CA HIS A 371 9.60 -17.04 5.85
C HIS A 371 8.77 -16.94 4.56
N ALA A 372 7.80 -16.03 4.48
CA ALA A 372 6.90 -15.89 3.32
C ALA A 372 7.68 -15.71 2.00
N GLY A 373 7.47 -16.62 1.04
CA GLY A 373 8.17 -16.64 -0.25
C GLY A 373 9.66 -16.97 -0.20
N THR A 374 10.25 -17.30 0.96
CA THR A 374 11.68 -17.65 1.09
C THR A 374 11.95 -19.15 0.91
N THR A 375 10.90 -19.99 0.85
CA THR A 375 10.93 -21.47 0.83
C THR A 375 11.60 -22.16 2.02
N CYS A 376 12.06 -21.41 3.03
CA CYS A 376 12.77 -21.97 4.19
C CYS A 376 11.82 -22.65 5.17
N ASP A 377 11.75 -23.99 5.12
CA ASP A 377 10.93 -24.82 6.01
C ASP A 377 11.71 -25.43 7.19
N LYS A 378 12.98 -25.02 7.39
CA LYS A 378 13.89 -25.55 8.43
C LYS A 378 13.25 -25.58 9.82
N PHE A 379 12.58 -24.51 10.24
CA PHE A 379 11.87 -24.45 11.51
C PHE A 379 10.76 -25.52 11.62
N LEU A 380 10.05 -25.84 10.54
CA LEU A 380 9.03 -26.88 10.57
C LEU A 380 9.67 -28.28 10.68
N ARG A 381 10.75 -28.53 9.92
CA ARG A 381 11.50 -29.80 9.94
C ARG A 381 12.16 -30.09 11.30
N GLU A 382 12.76 -29.07 11.93
CA GLU A 382 13.35 -29.17 13.28
C GLU A 382 12.31 -29.42 14.38
N ASN A 383 11.02 -29.13 14.14
CA ASN A 383 10.00 -29.06 15.18
C ASN A 383 8.76 -29.94 14.91
N LEU A 384 8.90 -31.01 14.12
CA LEU A 384 7.80 -31.94 13.79
C LEU A 384 7.10 -32.52 15.04
N ASP A 385 7.84 -32.87 16.10
CA ASP A 385 7.30 -33.36 17.38
C ASP A 385 6.47 -32.33 18.17
N TRP A 386 6.62 -31.04 17.85
CA TRP A 386 5.83 -29.96 18.42
C TRP A 386 4.60 -29.70 17.54
N LEU A 387 4.78 -29.64 16.21
CA LEU A 387 3.69 -29.50 15.23
C LEU A 387 2.68 -30.66 15.26
N SER A 388 3.12 -31.89 15.52
CA SER A 388 2.24 -33.07 15.60
C SER A 388 1.18 -32.96 16.71
N ARG A 389 1.47 -32.19 17.76
CA ARG A 389 0.58 -31.90 18.90
C ARG A 389 -0.57 -30.96 18.53
N ALA A 390 -0.47 -30.26 17.39
CA ALA A 390 -1.57 -29.44 16.88
C ALA A 390 -2.77 -30.33 16.53
N THR A 391 -3.96 -29.94 17.01
CA THR A 391 -5.22 -30.64 16.76
C THR A 391 -6.18 -29.78 15.95
N ASN A 392 -7.12 -30.41 15.23
CA ASN A 392 -8.21 -29.77 14.50
C ASN A 392 -7.73 -28.55 13.66
N TRP A 393 -8.29 -27.36 13.90
CA TRP A 393 -7.98 -26.13 13.16
C TRP A 393 -6.55 -25.61 13.35
N ALA A 394 -5.85 -25.96 14.43
CA ALA A 394 -4.41 -25.66 14.55
C ALA A 394 -3.58 -26.48 13.55
N ARG A 395 -3.99 -27.72 13.27
CA ARG A 395 -3.35 -28.59 12.26
C ARG A 395 -3.67 -28.15 10.83
N PHE A 396 -4.91 -27.70 10.58
CA PHE A 396 -5.30 -27.06 9.31
C PHE A 396 -4.43 -25.83 9.06
N SER A 397 -4.36 -24.90 10.03
CA SER A 397 -3.52 -23.70 9.96
C SER A 397 -2.04 -24.03 9.76
N ALA A 398 -1.50 -25.02 10.47
CA ALA A 398 -0.10 -25.41 10.31
C ALA A 398 0.22 -25.97 8.91
N THR A 399 -0.75 -26.62 8.26
CA THR A 399 -0.58 -27.09 6.87
C THR A 399 -0.77 -25.94 5.87
N ALA A 400 -1.70 -25.01 6.14
CA ALA A 400 -1.92 -23.81 5.33
C ALA A 400 -0.69 -22.90 5.29
N GLY A 401 0.02 -22.74 6.41
CA GLY A 401 1.24 -21.92 6.51
C GLY A 401 2.38 -22.34 5.58
N VAL A 402 2.43 -23.63 5.19
CA VAL A 402 3.38 -24.13 4.18
C VAL A 402 3.18 -23.41 2.84
N GLY A 403 1.93 -23.11 2.46
CA GLY A 403 1.61 -22.38 1.23
C GLY A 403 2.11 -20.94 1.21
N VAL A 404 2.29 -20.31 2.38
CA VAL A 404 2.87 -18.96 2.48
C VAL A 404 4.40 -19.01 2.38
N ILE A 405 5.05 -20.00 3.03
CA ILE A 405 6.50 -20.19 2.98
C ILE A 405 6.98 -20.45 1.55
N HIS A 406 6.24 -21.25 0.78
CA HIS A 406 6.57 -21.63 -0.60
C HIS A 406 5.75 -20.86 -1.66
N ARG A 407 5.20 -19.68 -1.32
CA ARG A 407 4.49 -18.81 -2.27
C ARG A 407 5.37 -18.47 -3.48
N GLY A 408 4.81 -18.52 -4.68
CA GLY A 408 5.54 -18.31 -5.94
C GLY A 408 6.15 -19.58 -6.56
N ARG A 409 6.26 -20.69 -5.82
CA ARG A 409 6.78 -21.96 -6.34
C ARG A 409 5.70 -22.74 -7.11
N THR A 410 5.26 -22.21 -8.25
CA THR A 410 4.15 -22.77 -9.06
C THR A 410 4.47 -24.15 -9.63
N LYS A 411 5.60 -24.31 -10.33
CA LYS A 411 5.94 -25.54 -11.09
C LYS A 411 6.01 -26.79 -10.19
N ASP A 412 6.78 -26.75 -9.10
CA ASP A 412 6.99 -27.90 -8.22
C ASP A 412 5.88 -28.07 -7.16
N SER A 413 4.91 -27.15 -7.11
CA SER A 413 3.89 -27.05 -6.05
C SER A 413 3.19 -28.38 -5.73
N ARG A 414 2.84 -29.14 -6.77
CA ARG A 414 2.16 -30.44 -6.67
C ARG A 414 3.05 -31.51 -6.06
N GLN A 415 4.36 -31.49 -6.31
CA GLN A 415 5.32 -32.43 -5.73
C GLN A 415 5.66 -32.05 -4.27
N LEU A 416 5.80 -30.77 -3.97
CA LEU A 416 5.94 -30.29 -2.59
C LEU A 416 4.74 -30.71 -1.74
N LEU A 417 3.53 -30.47 -2.23
CA LEU A 417 2.29 -30.80 -1.52
C LEU A 417 1.92 -32.30 -1.62
N SER A 418 2.54 -33.10 -2.50
CA SER A 418 2.26 -34.56 -2.57
C SER A 418 2.64 -35.31 -1.30
N GLN A 419 3.56 -34.76 -0.49
CA GLN A 419 3.90 -35.29 0.83
C GLN A 419 2.81 -35.01 1.89
N LEU A 420 1.89 -34.06 1.62
CA LEU A 420 0.83 -33.61 2.52
C LEU A 420 -0.59 -33.98 2.01
N LEU A 421 -0.74 -34.27 0.72
CA LEU A 421 -2.01 -34.64 0.09
C LEU A 421 -2.58 -36.05 0.40
N PRO A 422 -1.80 -37.10 0.70
CA PRO A 422 -2.32 -38.40 1.17
C PRO A 422 -2.48 -38.46 2.69
N ALA A 423 -2.51 -37.31 3.38
CA ALA A 423 -2.46 -37.26 4.84
C ALA A 423 -3.69 -37.89 5.53
N PRO A 424 -3.51 -38.58 6.68
CA PRO A 424 -4.56 -39.34 7.37
C PRO A 424 -5.58 -38.46 8.13
N SER A 425 -5.67 -37.16 7.85
CA SER A 425 -6.54 -36.23 8.57
C SER A 425 -7.21 -35.21 7.63
N PRO A 426 -8.55 -35.06 7.67
CA PRO A 426 -9.26 -34.06 6.84
C PRO A 426 -8.76 -32.63 7.04
N TYR A 427 -8.27 -32.28 8.23
CA TYR A 427 -7.69 -30.97 8.52
C TYR A 427 -6.38 -30.71 7.77
N THR A 428 -5.52 -31.73 7.64
CA THR A 428 -4.28 -31.62 6.86
C THR A 428 -4.57 -31.57 5.37
N LEU A 429 -5.46 -32.42 4.86
CA LEU A 429 -5.86 -32.39 3.45
C LEU A 429 -6.55 -31.06 3.07
N GLY A 430 -7.49 -30.57 3.87
CA GLY A 430 -8.10 -29.25 3.67
C GLY A 430 -7.06 -28.11 3.72
N GLY A 431 -6.15 -28.15 4.70
CA GLY A 431 -5.07 -27.17 4.81
C GLY A 431 -4.10 -27.20 3.63
N ALA A 432 -3.84 -28.37 3.04
CA ALA A 432 -3.00 -28.52 1.84
C ALA A 432 -3.67 -27.97 0.57
N LEU A 433 -5.00 -28.11 0.42
CA LEU A 433 -5.74 -27.51 -0.71
C LEU A 433 -5.78 -25.97 -0.59
N TYR A 434 -5.90 -25.43 0.63
CA TYR A 434 -5.80 -23.99 0.89
C TYR A 434 -4.37 -23.47 0.66
N ALA A 435 -3.35 -24.21 1.11
CA ALA A 435 -1.94 -23.92 0.82
C ALA A 435 -1.65 -23.86 -0.69
N MET A 436 -2.26 -24.76 -1.48
CA MET A 436 -2.11 -24.76 -2.94
C MET A 436 -2.64 -23.47 -3.57
N GLY A 437 -3.78 -22.94 -3.12
CA GLY A 437 -4.29 -21.64 -3.61
C GLY A 437 -3.45 -20.44 -3.17
N LEU A 438 -2.86 -20.49 -1.97
CA LEU A 438 -1.93 -19.45 -1.48
C LEU A 438 -0.64 -19.38 -2.32
N ILE A 439 -0.17 -20.52 -2.86
CA ILE A 439 0.96 -20.56 -3.80
C ILE A 439 0.56 -19.97 -5.17
N HIS A 440 -0.62 -20.32 -5.67
CA HIS A 440 -1.11 -20.00 -7.03
C HIS A 440 -2.03 -18.77 -7.09
N THR A 441 -1.91 -17.81 -6.17
CA THR A 441 -2.87 -16.70 -6.11
C THR A 441 -2.81 -15.84 -7.37
N GLY A 442 -3.92 -15.80 -8.12
CA GLY A 442 -4.03 -15.12 -9.42
C GLY A 442 -3.51 -15.93 -10.63
N GLN A 443 -2.85 -17.08 -10.42
CA GLN A 443 -2.23 -17.90 -11.47
C GLN A 443 -2.85 -19.31 -11.48
N PRO A 444 -4.00 -19.53 -12.15
CA PRO A 444 -4.78 -20.76 -12.00
C PRO A 444 -4.04 -22.05 -12.40
N GLY A 445 -3.30 -22.01 -13.51
CA GLY A 445 -2.43 -23.10 -13.99
C GLY A 445 -3.05 -24.51 -13.93
N ASP A 446 -2.21 -25.51 -13.65
CA ASP A 446 -2.63 -26.89 -13.38
C ASP A 446 -3.30 -27.07 -12.00
N ALA A 447 -3.19 -26.07 -11.12
CA ALA A 447 -3.77 -26.14 -9.78
C ALA A 447 -5.30 -26.04 -9.81
N LEU A 448 -5.87 -25.21 -10.68
CA LEU A 448 -7.32 -25.01 -10.78
C LEU A 448 -8.11 -26.30 -11.11
N PRO A 449 -7.78 -27.10 -12.15
CA PRO A 449 -8.50 -28.34 -12.43
C PRO A 449 -8.35 -29.37 -11.29
N PHE A 450 -7.17 -29.47 -10.67
CA PHE A 450 -6.95 -30.36 -9.51
C PHE A 450 -7.78 -29.95 -8.30
N LEU A 451 -7.87 -28.65 -8.00
CA LEU A 451 -8.72 -28.13 -6.92
C LEU A 451 -10.21 -28.37 -7.20
N LEU A 452 -10.67 -28.24 -8.45
CA LEU A 452 -12.04 -28.55 -8.87
C LEU A 452 -12.37 -30.04 -8.71
N GLU A 453 -11.47 -30.94 -9.13
CA GLU A 453 -11.60 -32.39 -8.92
C GLU A 453 -11.73 -32.72 -7.42
N ARG A 454 -10.85 -32.15 -6.59
CA ARG A 454 -10.85 -32.39 -5.13
C ARG A 454 -12.06 -31.78 -4.42
N ALA A 455 -12.61 -30.66 -4.90
CA ALA A 455 -13.86 -30.09 -4.40
C ALA A 455 -15.09 -30.96 -4.74
N ARG A 456 -15.14 -31.52 -5.95
CA ARG A 456 -16.22 -32.41 -6.41
C ARG A 456 -16.19 -33.78 -5.74
N GLY A 457 -15.01 -34.38 -5.62
CA GLY A 457 -14.83 -35.75 -5.13
C GLY A 457 -14.99 -35.94 -3.60
N ASN A 458 -15.12 -34.88 -2.81
CA ASN A 458 -15.14 -34.95 -1.35
C ASN A 458 -16.35 -34.26 -0.73
N ASN A 459 -17.07 -34.98 0.14
CA ASN A 459 -18.24 -34.47 0.90
C ASN A 459 -17.90 -34.09 2.35
N ASN A 460 -16.62 -33.98 2.72
CA ASN A 460 -16.20 -33.58 4.05
C ASN A 460 -16.06 -32.05 4.12
N GLU A 461 -16.79 -31.40 5.04
CA GLU A 461 -16.85 -29.94 5.20
C GLU A 461 -15.46 -29.28 5.32
N VAL A 462 -14.52 -29.93 6.01
CA VAL A 462 -13.16 -29.38 6.25
C VAL A 462 -12.32 -29.41 4.97
N ILE A 463 -12.49 -30.45 4.15
CA ILE A 463 -11.82 -30.57 2.85
C ILE A 463 -12.45 -29.57 1.87
N GLN A 464 -13.78 -29.49 1.81
CA GLN A 464 -14.50 -28.53 0.98
C GLN A 464 -14.18 -27.08 1.36
N HIS A 465 -14.07 -26.77 2.65
CA HIS A 465 -13.67 -25.44 3.14
C HIS A 465 -12.28 -25.04 2.61
N GLY A 466 -11.29 -25.92 2.75
CA GLY A 466 -9.94 -25.69 2.21
C GLY A 466 -9.92 -25.57 0.69
N ALA A 467 -10.69 -26.42 -0.01
CA ALA A 467 -10.83 -26.37 -1.46
C ALA A 467 -11.50 -25.06 -1.94
N CYS A 468 -12.53 -24.57 -1.26
CA CYS A 468 -13.23 -23.33 -1.63
C CYS A 468 -12.34 -22.09 -1.47
N LEU A 469 -11.57 -22.00 -0.38
CA LEU A 469 -10.57 -20.94 -0.23
C LEU A 469 -9.46 -21.06 -1.27
N GLY A 470 -8.98 -22.28 -1.54
CA GLY A 470 -7.95 -22.54 -2.55
C GLY A 470 -8.40 -22.16 -3.97
N LEU A 471 -9.61 -22.54 -4.36
CA LEU A 471 -10.24 -22.17 -5.64
C LEU A 471 -10.43 -20.66 -5.76
N GLY A 472 -10.93 -20.00 -4.70
CA GLY A 472 -11.10 -18.55 -4.68
C GLY A 472 -9.80 -17.79 -4.89
N LEU A 473 -8.69 -18.26 -4.31
CA LEU A 473 -7.35 -17.70 -4.50
C LEU A 473 -6.75 -17.98 -5.88
N ALA A 474 -6.89 -19.20 -6.40
CA ALA A 474 -6.41 -19.54 -7.74
C ALA A 474 -7.17 -18.81 -8.86
N ALA A 475 -8.45 -18.48 -8.63
CA ALA A 475 -9.37 -17.91 -9.62
C ALA A 475 -9.72 -16.42 -9.39
N VAL A 476 -8.94 -15.68 -8.58
CA VAL A 476 -9.21 -14.27 -8.23
C VAL A 476 -9.49 -13.43 -9.48
N GLY A 477 -10.69 -12.84 -9.55
CA GLY A 477 -11.08 -11.93 -10.62
C GLY A 477 -11.24 -12.56 -12.01
N THR A 478 -11.18 -13.90 -12.13
CA THR A 478 -11.27 -14.59 -13.43
C THR A 478 -12.70 -14.78 -13.94
N GLY A 479 -13.73 -14.67 -13.07
CA GLY A 479 -15.13 -14.89 -13.43
C GLY A 479 -15.49 -16.29 -13.95
N ASN A 480 -14.59 -17.28 -13.82
CA ASN A 480 -14.72 -18.61 -14.42
C ASN A 480 -16.01 -19.35 -13.97
N ALA A 481 -16.92 -19.59 -14.92
CA ALA A 481 -18.22 -20.21 -14.70
C ALA A 481 -18.17 -21.63 -14.12
N GLN A 482 -17.10 -22.40 -14.36
CA GLN A 482 -16.95 -23.73 -13.75
C GLN A 482 -16.67 -23.65 -12.24
N VAL A 483 -15.97 -22.60 -11.80
CA VAL A 483 -15.65 -22.35 -10.39
C VAL A 483 -16.88 -21.78 -9.69
N ASP A 484 -17.58 -20.82 -10.30
CA ASP A 484 -18.84 -20.28 -9.80
C ASP A 484 -19.89 -21.38 -9.59
N GLY A 485 -20.13 -22.23 -10.60
CA GLY A 485 -21.09 -23.33 -10.51
C GLY A 485 -20.78 -24.32 -9.38
N GLU A 486 -19.50 -24.59 -9.12
CA GLU A 486 -19.05 -25.49 -8.06
C GLU A 486 -19.16 -24.85 -6.66
N LEU A 487 -18.66 -23.63 -6.49
CA LEU A 487 -18.74 -22.91 -5.21
C LEU A 487 -20.20 -22.63 -4.83
N PHE A 488 -21.05 -22.28 -5.80
CA PHE A 488 -22.47 -22.02 -5.55
C PHE A 488 -23.25 -23.32 -5.25
N ARG A 489 -22.84 -24.47 -5.79
CA ARG A 489 -23.35 -25.80 -5.38
C ARG A 489 -23.00 -26.09 -3.92
N ILE A 490 -21.76 -25.83 -3.51
CA ILE A 490 -21.31 -26.03 -2.13
C ILE A 490 -22.01 -25.06 -1.18
N LEU A 491 -22.17 -23.79 -1.55
CA LEU A 491 -22.94 -22.80 -0.79
C LEU A 491 -24.38 -23.26 -0.55
N ARG A 492 -25.07 -23.71 -1.61
CA ARG A 492 -26.44 -24.24 -1.55
C ARG A 492 -26.59 -25.58 -0.80
N THR A 493 -25.48 -26.19 -0.38
CA THR A 493 -25.48 -27.37 0.51
C THR A 493 -25.67 -26.95 1.99
N ASP A 494 -25.65 -25.64 2.29
CA ASP A 494 -25.90 -25.01 3.60
C ASP A 494 -24.99 -25.51 4.75
N SER A 495 -23.85 -26.13 4.43
CA SER A 495 -22.80 -26.49 5.40
C SER A 495 -22.23 -25.22 6.03
N ALA A 496 -22.32 -25.12 7.37
CA ALA A 496 -21.92 -23.91 8.09
C ALA A 496 -20.41 -23.56 7.95
N VAL A 497 -19.54 -24.54 7.64
CA VAL A 497 -18.10 -24.32 7.49
C VAL A 497 -17.69 -24.23 6.01
N ALA A 498 -18.21 -25.11 5.14
CA ALA A 498 -17.90 -25.03 3.71
C ALA A 498 -18.55 -23.80 3.06
N GLY A 499 -19.77 -23.42 3.46
CA GLY A 499 -20.50 -22.25 2.97
C GLY A 499 -19.83 -20.91 3.31
N GLU A 500 -19.18 -20.79 4.48
CA GLU A 500 -18.39 -19.59 4.84
C GLU A 500 -17.21 -19.40 3.87
N ALA A 501 -16.51 -20.48 3.50
CA ALA A 501 -15.45 -20.43 2.49
C ALA A 501 -15.98 -20.27 1.06
N ALA A 502 -17.13 -20.87 0.72
CA ALA A 502 -17.74 -20.74 -0.60
C ALA A 502 -18.21 -19.30 -0.89
N GLY A 503 -18.78 -18.61 0.10
CA GLY A 503 -19.14 -17.19 -0.01
C GLY A 503 -17.91 -16.30 -0.26
N ILE A 504 -16.82 -16.53 0.47
CA ILE A 504 -15.55 -15.81 0.27
C ILE A 504 -14.95 -16.13 -1.10
N GLY A 505 -14.96 -17.41 -1.51
CA GLY A 505 -14.45 -17.85 -2.82
C GLY A 505 -15.21 -17.23 -4.00
N LEU A 506 -16.54 -17.13 -3.91
CA LEU A 506 -17.37 -16.45 -4.92
C LEU A 506 -17.06 -14.94 -4.98
N GLY A 507 -16.80 -14.31 -3.83
CA GLY A 507 -16.37 -12.92 -3.76
C GLY A 507 -15.00 -12.65 -4.40
N LEU A 508 -14.05 -13.56 -4.19
CA LEU A 508 -12.72 -13.52 -4.84
C LEU A 508 -12.83 -13.76 -6.35
N LEU A 509 -13.65 -14.73 -6.78
CA LEU A 509 -13.87 -15.06 -8.20
C LEU A 509 -14.44 -13.88 -9.00
N TYR A 510 -15.38 -13.14 -8.41
CA TYR A 510 -16.03 -11.95 -9.00
C TYR A 510 -15.47 -10.63 -8.46
N ALA A 511 -14.24 -10.63 -7.95
CA ALA A 511 -13.60 -9.45 -7.39
C ALA A 511 -13.65 -8.27 -8.37
N GLY A 512 -14.08 -7.11 -7.87
CA GLY A 512 -14.22 -5.87 -8.65
C GLY A 512 -15.09 -5.97 -9.92
N SER A 513 -15.99 -6.95 -10.02
CA SER A 513 -16.83 -7.18 -11.21
C SER A 513 -18.31 -6.82 -11.04
N CYS A 514 -18.78 -6.61 -9.80
CA CYS A 514 -20.17 -6.22 -9.44
C CYS A 514 -21.26 -6.99 -10.23
N THR A 515 -21.15 -8.32 -10.28
CA THR A 515 -22.05 -9.16 -11.09
C THR A 515 -23.44 -9.32 -10.48
N PRO A 516 -24.50 -9.58 -11.27
CA PRO A 516 -25.85 -9.83 -10.74
C PRO A 516 -25.91 -11.03 -9.78
N ARG A 517 -24.91 -11.93 -9.83
CA ARG A 517 -24.70 -13.01 -8.85
C ARG A 517 -24.61 -12.52 -7.40
N ALA A 518 -24.12 -11.31 -7.16
CA ALA A 518 -24.13 -10.71 -5.82
C ALA A 518 -25.57 -10.50 -5.30
N LYS A 519 -26.52 -10.11 -6.16
CA LYS A 519 -27.94 -9.98 -5.80
C LYS A 519 -28.59 -11.35 -5.53
N GLU A 520 -28.16 -12.42 -6.21
CA GLU A 520 -28.57 -13.80 -5.86
C GLU A 520 -28.00 -14.27 -4.52
N ILE A 521 -26.75 -13.94 -4.21
CA ILE A 521 -26.09 -14.27 -2.92
C ILE A 521 -26.80 -13.54 -1.78
N HIS A 522 -27.14 -12.25 -1.93
CA HIS A 522 -27.94 -11.51 -0.96
C HIS A 522 -29.31 -12.18 -0.70
N GLN A 523 -30.00 -12.63 -1.75
CA GLN A 523 -31.25 -13.40 -1.63
C GLN A 523 -31.08 -14.81 -1.01
N TYR A 524 -29.85 -15.33 -0.93
CA TYR A 524 -29.53 -16.57 -0.21
C TYR A 524 -29.25 -16.30 1.28
N CYS A 525 -28.55 -15.19 1.60
CA CYS A 525 -28.33 -14.76 2.99
C CYS A 525 -29.65 -14.69 3.79
N GLY A 526 -30.71 -14.11 3.20
CA GLY A 526 -32.03 -14.02 3.84
C GLY A 526 -32.80 -15.35 3.97
N LYS A 527 -32.21 -16.50 3.59
CA LYS A 527 -32.82 -17.83 3.66
C LYS A 527 -32.06 -18.80 4.57
N THR A 528 -30.74 -18.67 4.68
CA THR A 528 -29.94 -19.51 5.60
C THR A 528 -30.04 -19.00 7.04
N SER A 529 -30.01 -19.92 8.00
CA SER A 529 -29.94 -19.58 9.43
C SER A 529 -28.50 -19.54 9.96
N HIS A 530 -27.52 -19.91 9.13
CA HIS A 530 -26.13 -20.05 9.53
C HIS A 530 -25.35 -18.74 9.38
N GLY A 531 -25.23 -17.96 10.45
CA GLY A 531 -24.51 -16.67 10.46
C GLY A 531 -23.03 -16.72 10.02
N LYS A 532 -22.39 -17.91 10.00
CA LYS A 532 -21.10 -18.14 9.33
C LYS A 532 -21.19 -17.99 7.82
N ILE A 533 -22.22 -18.59 7.21
CA ILE A 533 -22.48 -18.49 5.77
C ILE A 533 -22.86 -17.05 5.42
N VAL A 534 -23.72 -16.40 6.23
CA VAL A 534 -24.05 -14.98 6.05
C VAL A 534 -22.80 -14.10 6.10
N ARG A 535 -21.87 -14.33 7.05
CA ARG A 535 -20.59 -13.58 7.11
C ARG A 535 -19.71 -13.84 5.89
N GLY A 536 -19.53 -15.10 5.50
CA GLY A 536 -18.74 -15.46 4.32
C GLY A 536 -19.31 -14.83 3.04
N CYS A 537 -20.63 -14.77 2.93
CA CYS A 537 -21.34 -14.13 1.81
C CYS A 537 -21.32 -12.60 1.89
N SER A 538 -21.44 -11.98 3.07
CA SER A 538 -21.41 -10.51 3.21
C SER A 538 -20.00 -9.94 3.00
N LEU A 539 -18.97 -10.67 3.43
CA LEU A 539 -17.59 -10.42 3.00
C LEU A 539 -17.42 -10.67 1.50
N GLY A 540 -17.95 -11.78 0.97
CA GLY A 540 -17.89 -12.10 -0.45
C GLY A 540 -18.46 -11.00 -1.34
N MET A 541 -19.64 -10.47 -1.01
CA MET A 541 -20.28 -9.36 -1.72
C MET A 541 -19.43 -8.07 -1.66
N ALA A 542 -18.80 -7.77 -0.53
CA ALA A 542 -17.85 -6.65 -0.43
C ALA A 542 -16.68 -6.80 -1.43
N LEU A 543 -16.09 -7.99 -1.56
CA LEU A 543 -15.02 -8.23 -2.54
C LEU A 543 -15.49 -7.98 -3.99
N THR A 544 -16.76 -8.25 -4.32
CA THR A 544 -17.28 -8.03 -5.69
C THR A 544 -17.42 -6.56 -6.11
N VAL A 545 -17.61 -5.63 -5.16
CA VAL A 545 -17.74 -4.19 -5.45
C VAL A 545 -16.42 -3.42 -5.42
N TYR A 546 -15.28 -4.10 -5.23
CA TYR A 546 -13.96 -3.48 -5.19
C TYR A 546 -13.69 -2.53 -6.37
N GLY A 547 -13.32 -1.28 -6.08
CA GLY A 547 -12.99 -0.26 -7.08
C GLY A 547 -14.13 0.13 -8.04
N ARG A 548 -15.39 -0.17 -7.71
CA ARG A 548 -16.56 0.20 -8.54
C ARG A 548 -17.16 1.56 -8.20
N GLU A 549 -16.77 2.15 -7.06
CA GLU A 549 -17.27 3.44 -6.56
C GLU A 549 -18.81 3.48 -6.59
N GLU A 550 -19.42 4.52 -7.16
CA GLU A 550 -20.87 4.76 -7.25
C GLU A 550 -21.62 3.56 -7.88
N GLY A 551 -20.98 2.84 -8.81
CA GLY A 551 -21.53 1.64 -9.45
C GLY A 551 -21.70 0.43 -8.53
N GLY A 552 -21.39 0.55 -7.23
CA GLY A 552 -21.70 -0.43 -6.19
C GLY A 552 -22.70 0.04 -5.13
N ASP A 553 -23.08 1.34 -5.09
CA ASP A 553 -23.85 1.91 -3.98
C ASP A 553 -25.24 1.25 -3.82
N ASP A 554 -25.87 0.88 -4.93
CA ASP A 554 -27.09 0.06 -5.04
C ASP A 554 -27.11 -1.16 -4.09
N LEU A 555 -25.99 -1.89 -4.04
CA LEU A 555 -25.83 -3.08 -3.20
C LEU A 555 -25.40 -2.69 -1.77
N ILE A 556 -24.54 -1.69 -1.65
CA ILE A 556 -24.03 -1.20 -0.35
C ILE A 556 -25.18 -0.65 0.50
N GLU A 557 -26.09 0.13 -0.07
CA GLU A 557 -27.24 0.69 0.66
C GLU A 557 -28.27 -0.39 1.02
N SER A 558 -28.46 -1.41 0.17
CA SER A 558 -29.26 -2.60 0.50
C SER A 558 -28.65 -3.37 1.68
N MET A 559 -27.32 -3.48 1.75
CA MET A 559 -26.62 -4.15 2.86
C MET A 559 -26.58 -3.33 4.14
N ILE A 560 -26.44 -1.99 4.06
CA ILE A 560 -26.34 -1.09 5.23
C ILE A 560 -27.71 -0.89 5.91
N HIS A 561 -28.83 -0.99 5.19
CA HIS A 561 -30.17 -0.88 5.76
C HIS A 561 -30.80 -2.25 6.13
N ASP A 562 -30.06 -3.35 6.00
CA ASP A 562 -30.52 -4.69 6.36
C ASP A 562 -30.79 -4.83 7.88
N GLY A 563 -31.80 -5.64 8.24
CA GLY A 563 -32.11 -5.96 9.63
C GLY A 563 -31.00 -6.77 10.32
N ASP A 564 -30.30 -7.65 9.61
CA ASP A 564 -29.19 -8.43 10.18
C ASP A 564 -27.92 -7.58 10.33
N LYS A 565 -27.37 -7.61 11.55
CA LYS A 565 -26.07 -7.00 11.85
C LYS A 565 -24.93 -7.60 11.03
N ILE A 566 -24.99 -8.87 10.60
CA ILE A 566 -23.92 -9.50 9.79
C ILE A 566 -23.95 -8.99 8.34
N MET A 567 -25.13 -8.60 7.85
CA MET A 567 -25.30 -7.93 6.56
C MET A 567 -24.81 -6.48 6.62
N ARG A 568 -25.23 -5.70 7.63
CA ARG A 568 -24.70 -4.32 7.82
C ARG A 568 -23.20 -4.28 8.08
N TYR A 569 -22.67 -5.26 8.82
CA TYR A 569 -21.23 -5.47 9.03
C TYR A 569 -20.46 -5.60 7.71
N GLY A 570 -21.00 -6.38 6.77
CA GLY A 570 -20.46 -6.51 5.41
C GLY A 570 -20.69 -5.27 4.55
N GLY A 571 -21.80 -4.53 4.76
CA GLY A 571 -22.08 -3.27 4.09
C GLY A 571 -21.01 -2.20 4.35
N CYS A 572 -20.50 -2.10 5.58
CA CYS A 572 -19.34 -1.26 5.89
C CYS A 572 -18.10 -1.67 5.09
N LEU A 573 -17.80 -2.97 5.01
CA LEU A 573 -16.66 -3.50 4.24
C LEU A 573 -16.84 -3.30 2.73
N ALA A 574 -18.07 -3.40 2.23
CA ALA A 574 -18.41 -3.17 0.82
C ALA A 574 -18.19 -1.70 0.43
N LEU A 575 -18.59 -0.76 1.30
CA LEU A 575 -18.27 0.65 1.17
C LEU A 575 -16.75 0.91 1.24
N ALA A 576 -16.03 0.20 2.11
CA ALA A 576 -14.57 0.26 2.24
C ALA A 576 -13.84 -0.20 0.97
N SER A 577 -14.31 -1.27 0.32
CA SER A 577 -13.74 -1.83 -0.90
C SER A 577 -14.11 -1.05 -2.16
N ALA A 578 -15.33 -0.52 -2.25
CA ALA A 578 -15.78 0.26 -3.40
C ALA A 578 -15.04 1.61 -3.51
N TYR A 579 -14.77 2.23 -2.37
CA TYR A 579 -14.10 3.54 -2.25
C TYR A 579 -12.66 3.46 -1.73
N ALA A 580 -12.02 2.29 -1.81
CA ALA A 580 -10.64 2.07 -1.37
C ALA A 580 -9.67 3.06 -2.05
N GLY A 581 -8.92 3.83 -1.25
CA GLY A 581 -7.96 4.83 -1.74
C GLY A 581 -8.56 6.04 -2.46
N THR A 582 -9.88 6.26 -2.41
CA THR A 582 -10.52 7.41 -3.07
C THR A 582 -10.59 8.68 -2.21
N GLY A 583 -10.51 8.56 -0.89
CA GLY A 583 -10.72 9.69 0.03
C GLY A 583 -12.14 10.28 0.03
N ASN A 584 -13.14 9.63 -0.58
CA ASN A 584 -14.46 10.24 -0.80
C ASN A 584 -15.20 10.60 0.51
N ASN A 585 -15.45 11.90 0.70
CA ASN A 585 -16.16 12.47 1.85
C ASN A 585 -17.55 11.86 2.10
N ASN A 586 -18.27 11.42 1.06
CA ASN A 586 -19.57 10.75 1.23
C ASN A 586 -19.42 9.35 1.86
N ALA A 587 -18.42 8.58 1.46
CA ALA A 587 -18.11 7.28 2.07
C ALA A 587 -17.66 7.46 3.53
N LEU A 588 -16.78 8.42 3.80
CA LEU A 588 -16.34 8.76 5.16
C LEU A 588 -17.52 9.19 6.05
N ARG A 589 -18.43 10.03 5.55
CA ARG A 589 -19.65 10.45 6.25
C ARG A 589 -20.60 9.28 6.55
N LYS A 590 -20.86 8.40 5.57
CA LYS A 590 -21.66 7.17 5.74
C LYS A 590 -21.04 6.26 6.84
N LEU A 591 -19.72 6.04 6.80
CA LEU A 591 -19.00 5.21 7.79
C LEU A 591 -19.03 5.82 9.19
N LEU A 592 -18.69 7.11 9.34
CA LEU A 592 -18.67 7.80 10.63
C LEU A 592 -20.08 7.85 11.27
N HIS A 593 -21.12 8.07 10.48
CA HIS A 593 -22.50 8.00 10.97
C HIS A 593 -22.83 6.60 11.49
N THR A 594 -22.51 5.54 10.72
CA THR A 594 -22.77 4.14 11.11
C THR A 594 -22.00 3.73 12.37
N ALA A 595 -20.76 4.21 12.53
CA ALA A 595 -19.91 3.94 13.71
C ALA A 595 -20.49 4.49 15.03
N VAL A 596 -21.33 5.52 14.97
CA VAL A 596 -21.99 6.12 16.14
C VAL A 596 -23.42 5.63 16.32
N SER A 597 -24.17 5.48 15.21
CA SER A 597 -25.63 5.23 15.23
C SER A 597 -26.04 3.76 15.36
N ASP A 598 -25.26 2.79 14.84
CA ASP A 598 -25.62 1.37 15.01
C ASP A 598 -25.48 0.96 16.49
N VAL A 599 -26.30 0.01 16.93
CA VAL A 599 -26.27 -0.55 18.29
C VAL A 599 -25.26 -1.69 18.41
N SER A 600 -24.86 -2.31 17.30
CA SER A 600 -23.98 -3.49 17.30
C SER A 600 -22.50 -3.13 17.25
N ASP A 601 -21.76 -3.53 18.30
CA ASP A 601 -20.31 -3.36 18.39
C ASP A 601 -19.52 -3.98 17.23
N ASP A 602 -20.04 -5.07 16.65
CA ASP A 602 -19.46 -5.68 15.45
C ASP A 602 -19.47 -4.70 14.27
N VAL A 603 -20.62 -4.07 14.01
CA VAL A 603 -20.81 -3.09 12.92
C VAL A 603 -19.99 -1.83 13.20
N ARG A 604 -19.97 -1.33 14.45
CA ARG A 604 -19.15 -0.19 14.87
C ARG A 604 -17.67 -0.42 14.58
N ARG A 605 -17.13 -1.58 14.98
CA ARG A 605 -15.74 -1.99 14.67
C ARG A 605 -15.49 -1.98 13.16
N SER A 606 -16.42 -2.55 12.38
CA SER A 606 -16.34 -2.58 10.92
C SER A 606 -16.27 -1.18 10.31
N ALA A 607 -17.18 -0.29 10.74
CA ALA A 607 -17.32 1.06 10.21
C ALA A 607 -16.06 1.91 10.46
N VAL A 608 -15.47 1.85 11.65
CA VAL A 608 -14.22 2.58 11.95
C VAL A 608 -13.03 1.98 11.22
N MET A 609 -12.88 0.66 11.21
CA MET A 609 -11.80 -0.03 10.50
C MET A 609 -11.84 0.24 8.99
N SER A 610 -13.03 0.41 8.42
CA SER A 610 -13.28 0.74 7.02
C SER A 610 -12.70 2.09 6.59
N LEU A 611 -12.58 3.06 7.52
CA LEU A 611 -11.96 4.37 7.25
C LEU A 611 -10.51 4.22 6.77
N GLY A 612 -9.79 3.21 7.28
CA GLY A 612 -8.39 2.96 6.90
C GLY A 612 -8.21 2.55 5.44
N PHE A 613 -9.22 1.91 4.83
CA PHE A 613 -9.19 1.56 3.39
C PHE A 613 -9.51 2.78 2.52
N VAL A 614 -10.47 3.62 2.90
CA VAL A 614 -10.83 4.84 2.15
C VAL A 614 -9.69 5.86 2.18
N LEU A 615 -9.00 6.01 3.32
CA LEU A 615 -7.92 6.96 3.55
C LEU A 615 -6.50 6.44 3.23
N CYS A 616 -6.33 5.24 2.67
CA CYS A 616 -4.99 4.69 2.38
C CYS A 616 -4.21 5.53 1.35
N SER A 617 -4.90 6.37 0.56
CA SER A 617 -4.27 7.33 -0.34
C SER A 617 -3.66 8.55 0.36
N THR A 618 -4.21 8.95 1.51
CA THR A 618 -3.82 10.12 2.31
C THR A 618 -3.52 9.72 3.76
N PRO A 619 -2.47 8.91 4.02
CA PRO A 619 -2.20 8.33 5.33
C PRO A 619 -2.04 9.35 6.47
N GLU A 620 -1.59 10.57 6.16
CA GLU A 620 -1.45 11.69 7.11
C GLU A 620 -2.80 12.18 7.68
N GLN A 621 -3.90 11.97 6.95
CA GLN A 621 -5.24 12.35 7.39
C GLN A 621 -5.86 11.32 8.34
N CYS A 622 -5.48 10.04 8.24
CA CYS A 622 -6.12 8.97 9.00
C CYS A 622 -5.99 9.11 10.52
N PRO A 623 -4.80 9.34 11.12
CA PRO A 623 -4.67 9.56 12.57
C PRO A 623 -5.52 10.74 13.07
N ARG A 624 -5.60 11.82 12.28
CA ARG A 624 -6.38 13.03 12.63
C ARG A 624 -7.89 12.77 12.68
N VAL A 625 -8.41 11.94 11.78
CA VAL A 625 -9.84 11.55 11.76
C VAL A 625 -10.18 10.58 12.89
N VAL A 626 -9.29 9.62 13.19
CA VAL A 626 -9.60 8.54 14.15
C VAL A 626 -9.16 8.80 15.59
N ALA A 627 -8.43 9.89 15.88
CA ALA A 627 -8.01 10.25 17.24
C ALA A 627 -9.18 10.29 18.25
N LEU A 628 -10.27 10.99 17.90
CA LEU A 628 -11.49 11.06 18.73
C LEU A 628 -12.21 9.70 18.90
N LEU A 629 -11.94 8.74 18.01
CA LEU A 629 -12.48 7.38 18.08
C LEU A 629 -11.59 6.45 18.92
N ALA A 630 -10.27 6.69 18.92
CA ALA A 630 -9.32 6.00 19.79
C ALA A 630 -9.54 6.34 21.28
N GLU A 631 -10.02 7.53 21.61
CA GLU A 631 -10.41 7.93 22.97
C GLU A 631 -11.80 7.43 23.41
N SER A 632 -12.53 6.71 22.54
CA SER A 632 -13.90 6.26 22.83
C SER A 632 -13.96 5.32 24.05
N TYR A 633 -15.04 5.42 24.82
CA TYR A 633 -15.33 4.49 25.92
C TYR A 633 -15.55 3.04 25.42
N ASN A 634 -15.93 2.86 24.15
CA ASN A 634 -16.27 1.57 23.57
C ASN A 634 -15.01 0.86 23.02
N PRO A 635 -14.60 -0.30 23.57
CA PRO A 635 -13.36 -0.96 23.15
C PRO A 635 -13.37 -1.46 21.69
N HIS A 636 -14.55 -1.76 21.13
CA HIS A 636 -14.67 -2.17 19.72
C HIS A 636 -14.43 -1.01 18.75
N VAL A 637 -14.82 0.20 19.14
CA VAL A 637 -14.48 1.46 18.44
C VAL A 637 -12.97 1.72 18.53
N ARG A 638 -12.36 1.58 19.73
CA ARG A 638 -10.91 1.73 19.92
C ARG A 638 -10.10 0.72 19.08
N TYR A 639 -10.49 -0.56 19.08
CA TYR A 639 -9.86 -1.56 18.21
C TYR A 639 -10.00 -1.19 16.73
N GLY A 640 -11.19 -0.74 16.29
CA GLY A 640 -11.42 -0.29 14.93
C GLY A 640 -10.51 0.88 14.54
N ALA A 641 -10.30 1.84 15.45
CA ALA A 641 -9.39 2.97 15.25
C ALA A 641 -7.92 2.52 15.13
N ALA A 642 -7.45 1.64 16.02
CA ALA A 642 -6.10 1.08 15.95
C ALA A 642 -5.85 0.35 14.61
N MET A 643 -6.78 -0.51 14.18
CA MET A 643 -6.66 -1.20 12.90
C MET A 643 -6.77 -0.24 11.70
N ALA A 644 -7.61 0.80 11.75
CA ALA A 644 -7.70 1.81 10.68
C ALA A 644 -6.36 2.52 10.46
N VAL A 645 -5.68 2.92 11.54
CA VAL A 645 -4.32 3.49 11.48
C VAL A 645 -3.33 2.47 10.93
N GLY A 646 -3.36 1.23 11.41
CA GLY A 646 -2.49 0.15 10.93
C GLY A 646 -2.63 -0.10 9.43
N ILE A 647 -3.86 -0.07 8.90
CA ILE A 647 -4.19 -0.28 7.49
C ILE A 647 -3.77 0.93 6.65
N ALA A 648 -4.17 2.15 7.02
CA ALA A 648 -3.87 3.35 6.23
C ALA A 648 -2.38 3.73 6.24
N CYS A 649 -1.72 3.63 7.40
CA CYS A 649 -0.33 4.04 7.59
C CYS A 649 0.67 2.88 7.46
N ALA A 650 0.27 1.75 6.86
CA ALA A 650 1.13 0.58 6.65
C ALA A 650 2.42 0.96 5.89
N GLY A 651 3.57 0.58 6.44
CA GLY A 651 4.89 0.87 5.85
C GLY A 651 5.28 2.34 5.72
N THR A 652 4.48 3.31 6.22
CA THR A 652 4.82 4.74 6.13
C THR A 652 5.70 5.23 7.28
N GLY A 653 5.62 4.58 8.45
CA GLY A 653 6.39 4.97 9.63
C GLY A 653 6.00 6.31 10.27
N LEU A 654 4.81 6.84 9.98
CA LEU A 654 4.36 8.17 10.40
C LEU A 654 4.37 8.34 11.93
N ALA A 655 4.97 9.45 12.41
CA ALA A 655 5.10 9.74 13.84
C ALA A 655 3.76 9.87 14.57
N ASP A 656 2.79 10.55 13.97
CA ASP A 656 1.44 10.76 14.54
C ASP A 656 0.68 9.44 14.73
N ALA A 657 0.83 8.51 13.78
CA ALA A 657 0.28 7.16 13.87
C ALA A 657 0.91 6.36 15.02
N ILE A 658 2.23 6.48 15.21
CA ILE A 658 2.95 5.86 16.33
C ILE A 658 2.50 6.47 17.66
N ALA A 659 2.41 7.79 17.76
CA ALA A 659 2.00 8.51 18.97
C ALA A 659 0.57 8.16 19.40
N LEU A 660 -0.34 7.92 18.45
CA LEU A 660 -1.70 7.46 18.71
C LEU A 660 -1.77 5.99 19.15
N LEU A 661 -0.93 5.11 18.58
CA LEU A 661 -0.94 3.67 18.89
C LEU A 661 -0.18 3.28 20.16
N ASP A 662 0.91 3.97 20.53
CA ASP A 662 1.72 3.67 21.71
C ASP A 662 0.94 3.59 23.05
N PRO A 663 -0.03 4.48 23.36
CA PRO A 663 -0.88 4.33 24.55
C PRO A 663 -1.87 3.15 24.42
N MET A 664 -2.38 2.87 23.21
CA MET A 664 -3.39 1.80 22.98
C MET A 664 -2.83 0.38 23.20
N MET A 665 -1.50 0.20 23.13
CA MET A 665 -0.85 -1.06 23.53
C MET A 665 -0.95 -1.33 25.04
N ASN A 666 -1.26 -0.32 25.85
CA ASN A 666 -1.42 -0.41 27.31
C ASN A 666 -2.90 -0.22 27.72
N ASP A 667 -3.84 -0.41 26.78
CA ASP A 667 -5.27 -0.36 27.04
C ASP A 667 -5.68 -1.41 28.10
N GLN A 668 -6.78 -1.19 28.80
CA GLN A 668 -7.30 -2.13 29.80
C GLN A 668 -7.99 -3.36 29.19
N VAL A 669 -8.18 -3.40 27.87
CA VAL A 669 -8.89 -4.48 27.16
C VAL A 669 -7.95 -5.23 26.21
N ASP A 670 -7.74 -6.51 26.50
CA ASP A 670 -6.82 -7.43 25.80
C ASP A 670 -6.84 -7.33 24.27
N PHE A 671 -8.04 -7.29 23.66
CA PHE A 671 -8.16 -7.28 22.21
C PHE A 671 -7.78 -5.92 21.61
N VAL A 672 -7.90 -4.81 22.36
CA VAL A 672 -7.42 -3.49 21.93
C VAL A 672 -5.89 -3.48 21.92
N GLN A 673 -5.25 -4.06 22.95
CA GLN A 673 -3.81 -4.29 22.97
C GLN A 673 -3.36 -5.14 21.77
N GLN A 674 -4.05 -6.25 21.50
CA GLN A 674 -3.81 -7.11 20.34
C GLN A 674 -3.85 -6.34 19.01
N GLY A 675 -4.88 -5.51 18.82
CA GLY A 675 -5.03 -4.65 17.63
C GLY A 675 -3.92 -3.59 17.52
N ALA A 676 -3.59 -2.92 18.64
CA ALA A 676 -2.55 -1.91 18.67
C ALA A 676 -1.14 -2.49 18.38
N LEU A 677 -0.82 -3.67 18.90
CA LEU A 677 0.44 -4.36 18.62
C LEU A 677 0.58 -4.75 17.15
N ILE A 678 -0.49 -5.31 16.55
CA ILE A 678 -0.53 -5.66 15.12
C ILE A 678 -0.43 -4.40 14.25
N ALA A 679 -1.23 -3.37 14.54
CA ALA A 679 -1.20 -2.10 13.82
C ALA A 679 0.17 -1.40 13.90
N MET A 680 0.79 -1.38 15.08
CA MET A 680 2.13 -0.80 15.27
C MET A 680 3.19 -1.56 14.45
N ALA A 681 3.09 -2.89 14.33
CA ALA A 681 3.96 -3.67 13.45
C ALA A 681 3.71 -3.37 11.96
N MET A 682 2.46 -3.17 11.54
CA MET A 682 2.12 -2.79 10.16
C MET A 682 2.64 -1.39 9.79
N VAL A 683 2.57 -0.41 10.69
CA VAL A 683 3.12 0.94 10.47
C VAL A 683 4.65 0.95 10.45
N ARG A 684 5.29 0.10 11.27
CA ARG A 684 6.75 0.06 11.45
C ARG A 684 7.50 -0.99 10.59
N ILE A 685 6.81 -1.72 9.71
CA ILE A 685 7.46 -2.71 8.84
C ILE A 685 8.52 -2.02 7.94
N GLN A 686 9.69 -2.65 7.82
CA GLN A 686 10.89 -2.11 7.14
C GLN A 686 11.44 -0.76 7.67
N GLN A 687 11.06 -0.31 8.87
CA GLN A 687 11.75 0.83 9.51
C GLN A 687 13.19 0.51 9.92
N THR A 688 13.98 1.57 10.13
CA THR A 688 15.35 1.47 10.62
C THR A 688 15.41 0.81 12.01
N GLU A 689 16.36 -0.09 12.24
CA GLU A 689 16.42 -0.84 13.51
C GLU A 689 16.63 0.08 14.73
N LYS A 690 17.28 1.24 14.53
CA LYS A 690 17.42 2.31 15.56
C LYS A 690 16.07 2.80 16.08
N GLN A 691 15.03 2.84 15.24
CA GLN A 691 13.66 3.20 15.62
C GLN A 691 12.83 1.99 16.08
N LEU A 692 13.16 0.79 15.58
CA LEU A 692 12.38 -0.43 15.78
C LEU A 692 12.76 -1.22 17.04
N ALA A 693 14.03 -1.20 17.45
CA ALA A 693 14.53 -1.95 18.61
C ALA A 693 13.75 -1.70 19.93
N PRO A 694 13.32 -0.46 20.28
CA PRO A 694 12.49 -0.24 21.46
C PRO A 694 11.13 -0.95 21.37
N PHE A 695 10.53 -1.02 20.18
CA PHE A 695 9.26 -1.73 19.96
C PHE A 695 9.45 -3.25 19.98
N ARG A 696 10.49 -3.79 19.34
CA ARG A 696 10.87 -5.22 19.46
C ARG A 696 11.06 -5.64 20.91
N LYS A 697 11.68 -4.79 21.74
CA LYS A 697 11.86 -5.04 23.17
C LYS A 697 10.52 -5.09 23.93
N LYS A 698 9.56 -4.21 23.62
CA LYS A 698 8.18 -4.30 24.16
C LYS A 698 7.52 -5.62 23.75
N VAL A 699 7.51 -5.92 22.45
CA VAL A 699 6.89 -7.13 21.87
C VAL A 699 7.45 -8.42 22.49
N MET A 700 8.78 -8.54 22.62
CA MET A 700 9.39 -9.70 23.27
C MET A 700 9.10 -9.77 24.78
N GLY A 701 8.90 -8.63 25.45
CA GLY A 701 8.40 -8.58 26.83
C GLY A 701 7.01 -9.22 26.95
N HIS A 702 6.05 -8.77 26.14
CA HIS A 702 4.68 -9.32 26.10
C HIS A 702 4.65 -10.84 25.81
N ILE A 703 5.58 -11.34 24.98
CA ILE A 703 5.71 -12.78 24.67
C ILE A 703 6.29 -13.57 25.86
N GLN A 704 7.27 -13.02 26.57
CA GLN A 704 7.98 -13.71 27.67
C GLN A 704 7.27 -13.59 29.02
N GLU A 705 6.46 -12.55 29.24
CA GLU A 705 5.73 -12.35 30.50
C GLU A 705 4.73 -13.50 30.72
N THR A 706 4.78 -14.14 31.88
CA THR A 706 3.91 -15.30 32.19
C THR A 706 2.47 -14.84 32.42
N HIS A 707 2.26 -13.71 33.08
CA HIS A 707 0.94 -13.24 33.52
C HIS A 707 0.07 -12.63 32.41
N GLU A 708 0.62 -12.35 31.23
CA GLU A 708 -0.14 -11.74 30.13
C GLU A 708 -1.16 -12.68 29.46
N THR A 709 -2.25 -12.07 28.98
CA THR A 709 -3.41 -12.77 28.42
C THR A 709 -3.12 -13.36 27.04
N THR A 710 -3.87 -14.42 26.68
CA THR A 710 -3.65 -15.15 25.42
C THR A 710 -3.89 -14.28 24.17
N MET A 711 -4.76 -13.26 24.25
CA MET A 711 -5.00 -12.34 23.13
C MET A 711 -3.87 -11.32 22.94
N CYS A 712 -3.33 -10.74 24.03
CA CYS A 712 -2.15 -9.88 23.93
C CYS A 712 -0.94 -10.66 23.39
N LYS A 713 -0.68 -11.85 23.93
CA LYS A 713 0.38 -12.76 23.45
C LYS A 713 0.22 -13.12 21.97
N MET A 714 -1.00 -13.45 21.53
CA MET A 714 -1.28 -13.66 20.10
C MET A 714 -0.94 -12.42 19.26
N GLY A 715 -1.31 -11.23 19.72
CA GLY A 715 -0.98 -9.95 19.08
C GLY A 715 0.52 -9.71 18.98
N ALA A 716 1.26 -9.92 20.06
CA ALA A 716 2.71 -9.76 20.10
C ALA A 716 3.43 -10.76 19.18
N ILE A 717 3.01 -12.03 19.17
CA ILE A 717 3.56 -13.06 18.26
C ILE A 717 3.28 -12.71 16.79
N MET A 718 2.06 -12.27 16.47
CA MET A 718 1.70 -11.82 15.11
C MET A 718 2.49 -10.56 14.71
N ALA A 719 2.62 -9.58 15.60
CA ALA A 719 3.41 -8.37 15.39
C ALA A 719 4.87 -8.71 15.03
N LEU A 720 5.49 -9.66 15.75
CA LEU A 720 6.86 -10.10 15.46
C LEU A 720 6.98 -10.76 14.08
N GLY A 721 6.04 -11.65 13.72
CA GLY A 721 6.00 -12.28 12.39
C GLY A 721 5.77 -11.29 11.24
N ILE A 722 5.12 -10.16 11.49
CA ILE A 722 4.94 -9.05 10.55
C ILE A 722 6.23 -8.22 10.41
N LEU A 723 6.91 -7.90 11.52
CA LEU A 723 8.15 -7.12 11.51
C LEU A 723 9.30 -7.82 10.77
N ASP A 724 9.37 -9.14 10.89
CA ASP A 724 10.42 -9.97 10.26
C ASP A 724 9.93 -10.69 8.99
N ALA A 725 8.81 -10.25 8.42
CA ALA A 725 8.17 -10.86 7.26
C ALA A 725 9.11 -11.00 6.05
N GLY A 726 8.98 -12.12 5.32
CA GLY A 726 9.74 -12.40 4.09
C GLY A 726 11.24 -12.13 4.22
N GLY A 727 11.88 -12.60 5.30
CA GLY A 727 13.32 -12.39 5.55
C GLY A 727 13.73 -10.92 5.77
N ARG A 728 12.80 -10.04 6.16
CA ARG A 728 12.94 -8.56 6.24
C ARG A 728 13.00 -7.86 4.86
N ASN A 729 12.48 -8.50 3.81
CA ASN A 729 12.52 -8.01 2.43
C ASN A 729 11.16 -7.65 1.83
N VAL A 730 10.05 -7.91 2.54
CA VAL A 730 8.69 -7.49 2.11
C VAL A 730 8.14 -6.36 2.96
N THR A 731 7.32 -5.50 2.36
CA THR A 731 6.55 -4.45 3.05
C THR A 731 5.05 -4.67 2.85
N ILE A 732 4.21 -4.08 3.69
CA ILE A 732 2.75 -4.11 3.50
C ILE A 732 2.36 -2.95 2.60
N GLY A 733 2.04 -3.25 1.33
CA GLY A 733 1.80 -2.26 0.29
C GLY A 733 0.39 -2.32 -0.29
N LEU A 734 -0.56 -1.56 0.29
CA LEU A 734 -1.93 -1.47 -0.25
C LEU A 734 -2.01 -0.71 -1.59
N ARG A 735 -0.97 0.06 -1.94
CA ARG A 735 -0.91 0.91 -3.14
C ARG A 735 0.26 0.53 -4.03
N SER A 736 0.02 0.60 -5.33
CA SER A 736 1.06 0.56 -6.36
C SER A 736 1.84 1.90 -6.36
N ARG A 737 3.00 1.90 -7.01
CA ARG A 737 3.83 3.09 -7.28
C ARG A 737 3.09 4.16 -8.09
N SER A 738 2.10 3.75 -8.90
CA SER A 738 1.18 4.63 -9.62
C SER A 738 0.20 5.40 -8.73
N GLY A 739 0.14 5.06 -7.43
CA GLY A 739 -0.80 5.61 -6.46
C GLY A 739 -2.11 4.81 -6.33
N ARG A 740 -2.50 4.01 -7.34
CA ARG A 740 -3.73 3.18 -7.33
C ARG A 740 -3.65 2.08 -6.26
N PRO A 741 -4.74 1.73 -5.56
CA PRO A 741 -4.78 0.53 -4.71
C PRO A 741 -4.54 -0.76 -5.52
N ARG A 742 -3.73 -1.67 -4.97
CA ARG A 742 -3.48 -3.01 -5.54
C ARG A 742 -4.63 -3.95 -5.21
N MET A 743 -5.12 -4.70 -6.20
CA MET A 743 -6.30 -5.56 -6.01
C MET A 743 -6.03 -6.68 -4.99
N THR A 744 -5.04 -7.55 -5.21
CA THR A 744 -4.81 -8.69 -4.30
C THR A 744 -4.45 -8.23 -2.88
N SER A 745 -3.76 -7.10 -2.74
CA SER A 745 -3.35 -6.54 -1.46
C SER A 745 -4.53 -5.95 -0.67
N VAL A 746 -5.46 -5.23 -1.31
CA VAL A 746 -6.66 -4.73 -0.61
C VAL A 746 -7.63 -5.87 -0.27
N LEU A 747 -7.89 -6.80 -1.20
CA LEU A 747 -8.74 -7.97 -0.93
C LEU A 747 -8.14 -8.85 0.18
N GLY A 748 -6.82 -9.08 0.16
CA GLY A 748 -6.09 -9.81 1.19
C GLY A 748 -6.17 -9.14 2.57
N MET A 749 -6.04 -7.81 2.63
CA MET A 749 -6.17 -7.06 3.87
C MET A 749 -7.63 -7.08 4.39
N LEU A 750 -8.63 -6.93 3.52
CA LEU A 750 -10.05 -7.06 3.88
C LEU A 750 -10.34 -8.42 4.52
N VAL A 751 -9.92 -9.52 3.89
CA VAL A 751 -10.12 -10.88 4.44
C VAL A 751 -9.28 -11.12 5.70
N PHE A 752 -8.04 -10.62 5.76
CA PHE A 752 -7.18 -10.72 6.95
C PHE A 752 -7.86 -10.16 8.21
N THR A 753 -8.48 -8.97 8.13
CA THR A 753 -9.13 -8.33 9.31
C THR A 753 -10.22 -9.18 9.97
N GLN A 754 -10.73 -10.20 9.26
CA GLN A 754 -11.79 -11.10 9.71
C GLN A 754 -11.31 -12.26 10.60
N TYR A 755 -10.00 -12.33 10.90
CA TYR A 755 -9.40 -13.42 11.69
C TYR A 755 -10.06 -13.66 13.05
N TRP A 756 -10.75 -12.66 13.62
CA TRP A 756 -11.50 -12.72 14.87
C TRP A 756 -12.49 -13.89 14.95
N TYR A 757 -13.22 -14.15 13.87
CA TYR A 757 -14.21 -15.22 13.83
C TYR A 757 -13.65 -16.52 13.25
N TRP A 758 -12.56 -16.42 12.47
CA TRP A 758 -11.98 -17.56 11.77
C TRP A 758 -10.46 -17.38 11.56
N TYR A 759 -9.67 -17.88 12.51
CA TYR A 759 -8.21 -17.73 12.51
C TYR A 759 -7.50 -18.13 11.20
N PRO A 760 -7.93 -19.14 10.41
CA PRO A 760 -7.29 -19.45 9.12
C PRO A 760 -7.32 -18.33 8.07
N LEU A 761 -8.17 -17.30 8.23
CA LEU A 761 -8.16 -16.11 7.36
C LEU A 761 -6.92 -15.23 7.59
N SER A 762 -6.20 -15.39 8.71
CA SER A 762 -4.97 -14.64 8.99
C SER A 762 -3.88 -14.81 7.94
N TYR A 763 -3.83 -15.95 7.23
CA TYR A 763 -2.87 -16.21 6.16
C TYR A 763 -3.08 -15.30 4.93
N PHE A 764 -4.25 -14.68 4.74
CA PHE A 764 -4.46 -13.69 3.66
C PHE A 764 -3.55 -12.45 3.77
N LEU A 765 -2.95 -12.19 4.95
CA LEU A 765 -1.95 -11.13 5.09
C LEU A 765 -0.75 -11.32 4.16
N SER A 766 -0.41 -12.56 3.80
CA SER A 766 0.69 -12.84 2.88
C SER A 766 0.48 -12.23 1.49
N LEU A 767 -0.77 -11.99 1.07
CA LEU A 767 -1.10 -11.38 -0.22
C LEU A 767 -0.80 -9.87 -0.26
N VAL A 768 -0.69 -9.25 0.92
CA VAL A 768 -0.44 -7.81 1.10
C VAL A 768 1.07 -7.51 1.18
N PHE A 769 1.90 -8.55 1.28
CA PHE A 769 3.35 -8.45 1.23
C PHE A 769 3.84 -8.20 -0.21
N VAL A 770 4.53 -7.08 -0.38
CA VAL A 770 5.19 -6.65 -1.63
C VAL A 770 6.71 -6.66 -1.39
N PRO A 771 7.51 -7.42 -2.16
CA PRO A 771 8.97 -7.37 -2.08
C PRO A 771 9.52 -5.97 -2.38
N THR A 772 10.44 -5.48 -1.56
CA THR A 772 11.15 -4.21 -1.78
C THR A 772 12.52 -4.45 -2.38
N ALA A 773 12.53 -5.22 -3.46
CA ALA A 773 13.70 -5.50 -4.27
C ALA A 773 13.99 -4.34 -5.24
N PHE A 774 15.24 -4.17 -5.62
CA PHE A 774 15.67 -3.70 -6.93
C PHE A 774 16.05 -4.95 -7.73
N ILE A 775 15.41 -5.15 -8.88
CA ILE A 775 15.70 -6.25 -9.82
C ILE A 775 15.89 -5.63 -11.20
N ALA A 776 17.14 -5.63 -11.67
CA ALA A 776 17.48 -5.28 -13.04
C ALA A 776 17.41 -6.53 -13.93
N VAL A 777 16.87 -6.32 -15.14
CA VAL A 777 16.57 -7.37 -16.13
C VAL A 777 17.03 -6.89 -17.51
N ASP A 778 17.58 -7.80 -18.31
CA ASP A 778 18.07 -7.55 -19.68
C ASP A 778 17.05 -7.96 -20.77
N ARG A 779 17.49 -8.04 -22.03
CA ARG A 779 16.71 -8.54 -23.18
C ARG A 779 16.30 -10.02 -23.08
N THR A 780 17.13 -10.87 -22.47
CA THR A 780 16.87 -12.32 -22.31
C THR A 780 15.95 -12.65 -21.12
N LEU A 781 15.55 -11.63 -20.35
CA LEU A 781 14.82 -11.77 -19.08
C LEU A 781 15.61 -12.51 -17.98
N ALA A 782 16.94 -12.38 -18.01
CA ALA A 782 17.87 -12.78 -16.98
C ALA A 782 18.31 -11.57 -16.12
N MET A 783 19.09 -11.82 -15.07
CA MET A 783 19.63 -10.79 -14.18
C MET A 783 21.13 -10.59 -14.47
N PRO A 784 21.55 -9.49 -15.11
CA PRO A 784 22.97 -9.19 -15.31
C PRO A 784 23.62 -8.71 -14.00
N HIS A 785 24.94 -8.89 -13.89
CA HIS A 785 25.75 -8.25 -12.85
C HIS A 785 25.86 -6.73 -13.09
N CYS A 786 24.95 -5.95 -12.51
CA CYS A 786 25.04 -4.50 -12.42
C CYS A 786 25.02 -4.01 -10.96
N SER A 787 25.55 -2.81 -10.70
CA SER A 787 25.47 -2.12 -9.40
C SER A 787 24.80 -0.75 -9.53
N VAL A 788 24.22 -0.26 -8.43
CA VAL A 788 23.55 1.04 -8.35
C VAL A 788 24.00 1.75 -7.07
N THR A 789 24.30 3.05 -7.15
CA THR A 789 24.80 3.80 -5.98
C THR A 789 23.66 4.29 -5.09
N SER A 790 23.81 4.11 -3.78
CA SER A 790 22.90 4.60 -2.75
C SER A 790 23.61 5.70 -1.96
N HIS A 791 23.21 6.97 -2.14
CA HIS A 791 23.85 8.13 -1.51
C HIS A 791 23.44 8.31 -0.04
N CYS A 792 23.67 7.30 0.79
CA CYS A 792 23.44 7.31 2.23
C CYS A 792 24.41 6.36 2.94
N LYS A 793 24.60 6.57 4.25
CA LYS A 793 25.38 5.66 5.08
C LYS A 793 24.72 4.27 5.18
N PRO A 794 25.46 3.16 5.00
CA PRO A 794 24.92 1.79 5.12
C PRO A 794 24.12 1.54 6.40
N SER A 795 24.59 2.04 7.55
CA SER A 795 23.94 1.88 8.86
C SER A 795 22.58 2.58 9.02
N THR A 796 22.08 3.22 7.95
CA THR A 796 20.72 3.77 7.86
C THR A 796 19.72 2.69 7.43
N PHE A 797 20.08 1.83 6.47
CA PHE A 797 19.20 0.85 5.83
C PHE A 797 19.72 -0.60 5.88
N ALA A 798 20.79 -0.85 6.63
CA ALA A 798 21.28 -2.20 6.94
C ALA A 798 20.19 -3.11 7.56
N TYR A 799 20.40 -4.42 7.46
CA TYR A 799 19.61 -5.39 8.21
C TYR A 799 19.90 -5.27 9.71
N ALA A 800 18.89 -5.50 10.55
CA ALA A 800 19.12 -5.72 11.98
C ALA A 800 20.01 -6.96 12.16
N ALA A 801 21.02 -6.85 13.01
CA ALA A 801 21.91 -7.98 13.32
C ALA A 801 21.09 -9.18 13.86
N PRO A 802 21.47 -10.43 13.51
CA PRO A 802 20.84 -11.61 14.09
C PRO A 802 21.10 -11.66 15.60
N VAL A 803 20.12 -12.19 16.36
CA VAL A 803 20.24 -12.36 17.80
C VAL A 803 21.27 -13.45 18.10
N THR A 804 22.45 -13.07 18.58
CA THR A 804 23.43 -14.02 19.12
C THR A 804 22.89 -14.71 20.37
N GLU A 805 23.23 -15.97 20.60
CA GLU A 805 22.95 -16.62 21.88
C GLU A 805 23.69 -15.90 23.03
N ASP A 806 22.99 -15.75 24.15
CA ASP A 806 23.28 -14.71 25.14
C ASP A 806 24.31 -15.17 26.20
N ASP A 807 25.53 -15.51 25.77
CA ASP A 807 26.68 -15.80 26.67
C ASP A 807 26.89 -14.69 27.72
N LYS A 808 26.47 -13.46 27.39
CA LYS A 808 26.54 -12.28 28.24
C LYS A 808 25.50 -12.26 29.39
N LYS A 809 24.38 -12.97 29.29
CA LYS A 809 23.47 -13.15 30.45
C LYS A 809 24.13 -14.04 31.49
N ASN A 810 24.68 -15.17 31.04
CA ASN A 810 25.44 -16.06 31.90
C ASN A 810 26.64 -15.34 32.53
N SER A 811 27.44 -14.58 31.76
CA SER A 811 28.58 -13.86 32.33
C SER A 811 28.17 -12.80 33.35
N GLY A 812 27.05 -12.09 33.15
CA GLY A 812 26.53 -11.12 34.12
C GLY A 812 26.10 -11.74 35.46
N GLU A 813 25.37 -12.85 35.43
CA GLU A 813 24.99 -13.57 36.65
C GLU A 813 26.17 -14.30 37.30
N ILE A 814 27.07 -14.91 36.51
CA ILE A 814 28.29 -15.53 37.02
C ILE A 814 29.19 -14.49 37.68
N VAL A 815 29.38 -13.31 37.10
CA VAL A 815 30.17 -12.23 37.73
C VAL A 815 29.50 -11.73 39.01
N LYS A 816 28.17 -11.55 39.06
CA LYS A 816 27.47 -11.22 40.32
C LYS A 816 27.58 -12.34 41.35
N ALA A 817 27.46 -13.60 40.94
CA ALA A 817 27.60 -14.76 41.82
C ALA A 817 29.02 -14.83 42.39
N VAL A 818 30.06 -14.74 41.55
CA VAL A 818 31.48 -14.72 41.93
C VAL A 818 31.81 -13.52 42.82
N LEU A 819 31.32 -12.32 42.53
CA LEU A 819 31.50 -11.16 43.40
C LEU A 819 30.81 -11.38 44.76
N SER A 820 29.60 -11.92 44.78
CA SER A 820 28.87 -12.19 46.03
C SER A 820 29.53 -13.30 46.86
N THR A 821 30.03 -14.38 46.24
CA THR A 821 30.72 -15.47 46.93
C THR A 821 32.12 -15.06 47.36
N THR A 822 32.84 -14.27 46.56
CA THR A 822 34.16 -13.73 46.93
C THR A 822 34.04 -12.72 48.08
N ALA A 823 33.08 -11.79 48.04
CA ALA A 823 32.84 -10.86 49.14
C ALA A 823 32.42 -11.60 50.43
N LYS A 824 31.54 -12.60 50.32
CA LYS A 824 31.07 -13.42 51.45
C LYS A 824 32.14 -14.39 51.96
N ALA A 825 33.04 -14.85 51.11
CA ALA A 825 34.21 -15.64 51.49
C ALA A 825 35.27 -14.77 52.18
N LYS A 826 35.54 -13.55 51.67
CA LYS A 826 36.44 -12.58 52.29
C LYS A 826 35.94 -12.19 53.68
N ALA A 827 34.69 -11.72 53.79
CA ALA A 827 34.07 -11.42 55.10
C ALA A 827 34.05 -12.63 56.06
N LYS A 828 33.95 -13.87 55.56
CA LYS A 828 34.03 -15.09 56.38
C LYS A 828 35.46 -15.48 56.75
N ALA A 829 36.46 -15.14 55.93
CA ALA A 829 37.88 -15.29 56.23
C ALA A 829 38.33 -14.22 57.23
N ASP A 830 37.92 -12.98 57.05
CA ASP A 830 38.18 -11.86 57.97
C ASP A 830 37.54 -12.11 59.33
N LYS A 831 36.29 -12.61 59.37
CA LYS A 831 35.67 -13.08 60.62
C LYS A 831 36.41 -14.27 61.24
N LYS A 832 36.89 -15.23 60.44
CA LYS A 832 37.70 -16.35 60.93
C LYS A 832 39.07 -15.92 61.47
N LYS A 833 39.67 -14.85 60.94
CA LYS A 833 40.88 -14.24 61.51
C LYS A 833 40.60 -13.62 62.86
N ALA A 834 39.55 -12.79 62.96
CA ALA A 834 39.11 -12.23 64.24
C ALA A 834 38.71 -13.31 65.28
N GLU A 835 38.18 -14.46 64.84
CA GLU A 835 37.88 -15.61 65.70
C GLU A 835 39.14 -16.43 66.08
N ALA A 836 40.23 -16.34 65.33
CA ALA A 836 41.49 -17.04 65.60
C ALA A 836 42.47 -16.19 66.44
N GLU A 837 42.58 -14.89 66.14
CA GLU A 837 43.39 -13.92 66.88
C GLU A 837 42.88 -13.71 68.32
N GLY A 838 41.63 -14.09 68.61
CA GLY A 838 41.06 -14.14 69.96
C GLY A 838 41.26 -15.46 70.72
N ALA A 839 42.03 -16.42 70.20
CA ALA A 839 42.02 -17.81 70.67
C ALA A 839 43.40 -18.50 70.83
N GLU A 840 44.52 -17.78 70.76
CA GLU A 840 45.83 -18.36 71.14
C GLU A 840 46.02 -18.36 72.67
N GLY A 841 45.85 -19.54 73.28
CA GLY A 841 46.04 -19.75 74.71
C GLY A 841 46.40 -21.18 75.06
N MET A 842 47.71 -21.40 75.29
CA MET A 842 48.31 -22.55 75.99
C MET A 842 48.53 -23.88 75.22
N ASP A 843 49.81 -24.20 75.01
CA ASP A 843 50.52 -25.49 74.88
C ASP A 843 49.94 -26.65 74.01
N VAL A 844 50.63 -27.17 72.96
CA VAL A 844 51.93 -27.92 72.93
C VAL A 844 51.78 -29.30 73.58
N ASP A 845 51.91 -30.47 72.90
CA ASP A 845 53.09 -30.98 72.16
C ASP A 845 52.76 -32.27 71.34
N GLY A 846 53.73 -32.84 70.61
CA GLY A 846 53.74 -34.23 70.10
C GLY A 846 53.19 -34.44 68.67
N ALA A 847 53.99 -34.38 67.59
CA ALA A 847 54.97 -35.38 67.12
C ALA A 847 54.36 -36.67 66.48
N ALA A 848 54.79 -37.15 65.30
CA ALA A 848 55.73 -36.59 64.31
C ALA A 848 55.57 -37.21 62.90
N ALA A 849 56.20 -36.50 61.94
CA ALA A 849 56.50 -36.77 60.52
C ALA A 849 56.82 -38.22 60.09
N VAL A 850 56.88 -38.55 58.78
CA VAL A 850 58.01 -38.37 57.82
C VAL A 850 57.57 -39.01 56.48
N LYS A 851 57.88 -38.59 55.25
CA LYS A 851 58.45 -37.39 54.55
C LYS A 851 57.93 -37.44 53.08
N THR A 852 58.41 -36.86 51.97
CA THR A 852 59.63 -36.15 51.46
C THR A 852 59.15 -35.08 50.45
N ASP A 853 59.60 -33.82 50.48
CA ASP A 853 60.82 -33.21 49.88
C ASP A 853 60.79 -33.09 48.34
N GLU A 854 61.18 -31.99 47.68
CA GLU A 854 61.69 -30.65 48.08
C GLU A 854 61.45 -29.67 46.87
N LYS A 855 61.89 -28.39 46.72
CA LYS A 855 62.85 -27.48 47.39
C LYS A 855 62.55 -25.98 47.06
N THR A 856 62.37 -25.12 48.07
CA THR A 856 62.89 -23.71 48.27
C THR A 856 62.90 -22.64 47.13
N SER A 857 62.84 -21.31 47.34
CA SER A 857 63.30 -20.37 48.42
C SER A 857 62.64 -18.95 48.17
N LYS A 858 62.84 -17.76 48.81
CA LYS A 858 63.41 -17.13 50.06
C LYS A 858 63.17 -15.58 49.92
N THR A 859 63.21 -14.61 50.86
CA THR A 859 63.05 -14.44 52.35
C THR A 859 62.98 -12.91 52.70
N THR A 860 62.54 -12.54 53.93
CA THR A 860 62.97 -11.37 54.79
C THR A 860 62.67 -9.91 54.37
N THR A 861 62.35 -8.90 55.24
CA THR A 861 61.96 -8.77 56.69
C THR A 861 61.56 -7.30 57.04
N GLU A 862 60.69 -7.08 58.06
CA GLU A 862 60.70 -6.02 59.14
C GLU A 862 60.76 -4.49 58.81
N ASP A 863 60.20 -3.50 59.56
CA ASP A 863 59.28 -3.44 60.73
C ASP A 863 58.66 -2.00 60.95
N ALA A 864 57.79 -1.83 61.98
CA ALA A 864 57.48 -0.63 62.81
C ALA A 864 56.44 0.47 62.39
N MET A 865 55.38 0.60 63.22
CA MET A 865 54.80 1.80 63.92
C MET A 865 54.67 3.20 63.25
N ASP A 866 53.72 4.11 63.56
CA ASP A 866 52.41 4.12 64.27
C ASP A 866 51.79 5.56 64.19
N VAL A 867 50.49 5.71 64.54
CA VAL A 867 49.77 6.86 65.16
C VAL A 867 48.60 7.57 64.39
N GLU A 868 47.41 7.42 64.97
CA GLU A 868 46.18 8.27 65.09
C GLU A 868 45.59 9.17 63.97
N MET A 869 44.32 8.87 63.64
CA MET A 869 43.11 9.72 63.71
C MET A 869 43.22 11.27 63.58
N THR A 870 42.49 11.89 62.65
CA THR A 870 41.20 12.60 62.94
C THR A 870 40.50 13.27 61.73
N LYS A 871 39.17 13.09 61.69
CA LYS A 871 38.06 14.00 61.29
C LYS A 871 38.11 14.99 60.08
N ASP A 872 36.99 14.93 59.35
CA ASP A 872 36.15 16.02 58.80
C ASP A 872 36.55 16.79 57.51
N ASP A 873 35.85 16.41 56.42
CA ASP A 873 35.14 17.27 55.44
C ASP A 873 35.86 17.86 54.19
N ALA A 874 35.02 18.20 53.20
CA ALA A 874 35.22 18.91 51.93
C ALA A 874 35.98 18.22 50.77
N GLY A 875 35.28 18.04 49.63
CA GLY A 875 35.87 18.19 48.30
C GLY A 875 35.80 17.01 47.31
N GLU A 876 34.61 16.63 46.84
CA GLU A 876 34.52 15.86 45.58
C GLU A 876 34.90 16.75 44.38
N ALA A 877 36.16 16.66 43.96
CA ALA A 877 36.64 17.21 42.69
C ALA A 877 36.84 16.07 41.69
N LYS A 878 36.05 16.07 40.60
CA LYS A 878 36.31 15.18 39.46
C LYS A 878 37.74 15.37 38.95
N LYS A 879 38.44 14.25 38.76
CA LYS A 879 39.26 14.07 37.56
C LYS A 879 38.73 12.85 36.81
N GLU A 880 38.56 13.06 35.51
CA GLU A 880 38.34 12.01 34.54
C GLU A 880 39.72 11.54 34.09
N ASP A 881 40.01 10.25 34.21
CA ASP A 881 41.11 9.60 33.49
C ASP A 881 40.48 8.70 32.42
N GLU A 882 40.87 8.92 31.16
CA GLU A 882 40.40 8.17 30.01
C GLU A 882 41.19 6.88 29.84
N GLU A 883 40.52 5.73 29.77
CA GLU A 883 41.07 4.59 29.02
C GLU A 883 39.95 3.69 28.47
N GLY A 884 39.10 4.29 27.62
CA GLY A 884 38.20 3.53 26.77
C GLY A 884 38.95 3.07 25.52
N GLU A 885 39.17 1.76 25.37
CA GLU A 885 39.65 1.16 24.11
C GLU A 885 38.66 1.46 22.98
N LYS A 886 38.94 2.54 22.23
CA LYS A 886 38.32 2.76 20.93
C LYS A 886 38.83 1.67 20.00
N LYS A 887 37.95 0.73 19.63
CA LYS A 887 38.05 0.15 18.29
C LYS A 887 37.90 1.30 17.29
N ASP A 888 38.78 1.36 16.30
CA ASP A 888 38.67 2.31 15.20
C ASP A 888 37.45 1.98 14.34
N ASP A 889 36.30 2.54 14.71
CA ASP A 889 35.18 2.73 13.80
C ASP A 889 35.65 3.67 12.68
N LYS A 890 36.19 3.08 11.61
CA LYS A 890 36.49 3.78 10.36
C LYS A 890 35.24 4.58 9.95
N PRO A 891 35.38 5.85 9.53
CA PRO A 891 34.23 6.66 9.16
C PRO A 891 33.42 5.96 8.07
N GLU A 892 32.16 5.63 8.38
CA GLU A 892 31.26 4.92 7.47
C GLU A 892 31.21 5.64 6.10
N PRO A 893 31.30 4.91 4.97
CA PRO A 893 31.25 5.51 3.66
C PRO A 893 29.92 6.26 3.48
N THR A 894 29.99 7.42 2.82
CA THR A 894 28.82 8.29 2.59
C THR A 894 27.86 7.78 1.51
N SER A 895 28.28 6.75 0.78
CA SER A 895 27.50 6.04 -0.22
C SER A 895 27.83 4.55 -0.20
N GLU A 896 26.88 3.74 -0.66
CA GLU A 896 26.95 2.28 -0.74
C GLU A 896 26.68 1.83 -2.18
N GLU A 897 27.38 0.82 -2.67
CA GLU A 897 27.07 0.19 -3.95
C GLU A 897 26.17 -1.03 -3.73
N LEU A 898 25.00 -1.03 -4.35
CA LEU A 898 24.01 -2.09 -4.25
C LEU A 898 24.05 -2.94 -5.52
N THR A 899 24.35 -4.23 -5.40
CA THR A 899 24.37 -5.18 -6.53
C THR A 899 22.97 -5.62 -6.94
N ASN A 900 22.80 -6.10 -8.17
CA ASN A 900 21.59 -6.81 -8.59
C ASN A 900 21.56 -8.25 -8.03
N PRO A 901 20.40 -8.79 -7.61
CA PRO A 901 19.28 -8.07 -7.02
C PRO A 901 19.62 -7.63 -5.58
N SER A 902 18.99 -6.58 -5.08
CA SER A 902 19.22 -6.07 -3.70
C SER A 902 17.97 -5.46 -3.09
N ARG A 903 17.97 -5.23 -1.76
CA ARG A 903 16.85 -4.59 -1.06
C ARG A 903 16.95 -3.07 -1.14
N VAL A 904 15.91 -2.41 -1.66
CA VAL A 904 15.75 -0.95 -1.65
C VAL A 904 14.41 -0.61 -0.99
N THR A 905 14.46 -0.02 0.21
CA THR A 905 13.23 0.38 0.92
C THR A 905 12.58 1.63 0.27
N PRO A 906 11.28 1.90 0.46
CA PRO A 906 10.62 3.10 -0.08
C PRO A 906 11.21 4.44 0.41
N ALA A 907 11.87 4.45 1.57
CA ALA A 907 12.62 5.60 2.05
C ALA A 907 13.98 5.76 1.34
N GLN A 908 14.67 4.64 1.12
CA GLN A 908 15.95 4.55 0.42
C GLN A 908 15.83 4.83 -1.09
N GLU A 909 14.68 4.54 -1.71
CA GLU A 909 14.35 4.85 -3.11
C GLU A 909 14.61 6.33 -3.46
N LYS A 910 14.56 7.24 -2.47
CA LYS A 910 14.91 8.67 -2.65
C LYS A 910 16.42 8.91 -2.85
N ALA A 911 17.28 8.14 -2.17
CA ALA A 911 18.75 8.30 -2.16
C ALA A 911 19.49 7.50 -3.25
N VAL A 912 18.87 6.44 -3.79
CA VAL A 912 19.46 5.61 -4.86
C VAL A 912 19.47 6.34 -6.21
N ARG A 913 20.56 6.18 -6.97
CA ARG A 913 20.78 6.69 -8.34
C ARG A 913 21.65 5.73 -9.18
N PHE A 914 21.31 5.59 -10.45
CA PHE A 914 22.17 4.99 -11.47
C PHE A 914 23.36 5.91 -11.79
N ASP A 915 24.52 5.31 -12.07
CA ASP A 915 25.64 6.01 -12.71
C ASP A 915 25.39 6.08 -14.22
N GLN A 916 25.71 7.22 -14.84
CA GLN A 916 25.55 7.45 -16.28
C GLN A 916 26.72 6.90 -17.10
N SER A 917 27.78 6.43 -16.44
CA SER A 917 28.96 5.80 -17.04
C SER A 917 28.96 4.26 -16.98
N SER A 918 27.87 3.65 -16.49
CA SER A 918 27.72 2.19 -16.45
C SER A 918 27.24 1.64 -17.80
N ARG A 919 27.76 0.47 -18.19
CA ARG A 919 27.38 -0.29 -19.40
C ARG A 919 25.89 -0.62 -19.49
N PHE A 920 25.20 -0.75 -18.34
CA PHE A 920 23.77 -1.06 -18.30
C PHE A 920 22.95 0.17 -17.86
N VAL A 921 22.23 0.78 -18.82
CA VAL A 921 21.46 2.02 -18.63
C VAL A 921 19.95 1.72 -18.70
N PRO A 922 19.10 2.25 -17.78
CA PRO A 922 17.66 2.03 -17.85
C PRO A 922 17.02 2.55 -19.14
N ILE A 923 16.14 1.75 -19.76
CA ILE A 923 15.47 2.12 -21.02
C ILE A 923 14.55 3.36 -20.90
N ALA A 924 14.02 3.62 -19.70
CA ALA A 924 13.03 4.66 -19.43
C ALA A 924 13.66 6.06 -19.22
N ALA A 925 14.15 6.68 -20.30
CA ALA A 925 14.81 7.99 -20.26
C ALA A 925 14.30 9.07 -21.28
N PRO A 926 13.00 9.43 -21.33
CA PRO A 926 12.55 10.65 -22.00
C PRO A 926 12.50 11.86 -21.05
N ALA A 927 13.17 12.96 -21.42
CA ALA A 927 12.94 14.34 -20.97
C ALA A 927 12.62 14.60 -19.47
N GLY A 928 13.62 14.44 -18.61
CA GLY A 928 13.88 15.32 -17.43
C GLY A 928 12.90 15.34 -16.24
N THR A 929 11.71 14.74 -16.34
CA THR A 929 10.62 14.92 -15.35
C THR A 929 10.25 13.67 -14.56
N PHE A 930 10.59 12.46 -15.05
CA PHE A 930 10.41 11.22 -14.30
C PHE A 930 11.74 10.74 -13.70
N LYS A 931 11.75 10.50 -12.38
CA LYS A 931 12.85 9.79 -11.72
C LYS A 931 12.82 8.31 -12.15
N TYR A 932 13.98 7.76 -12.51
CA TYR A 932 14.13 6.32 -12.78
C TYR A 932 13.52 5.46 -11.67
N PRO A 933 12.86 4.33 -12.01
CA PRO A 933 12.48 3.34 -11.02
C PRO A 933 13.75 2.75 -10.39
N THR A 934 14.02 3.05 -9.11
CA THR A 934 15.15 2.51 -8.35
C THR A 934 14.75 1.41 -7.36
N ARG A 935 13.55 0.87 -7.55
CA ARG A 935 12.90 -0.23 -6.82
C ARG A 935 11.98 -0.97 -7.81
N GLY A 936 11.63 -2.21 -7.53
CA GLY A 936 10.84 -3.06 -8.44
C GLY A 936 11.65 -3.52 -9.65
N PHE A 937 10.97 -3.79 -10.76
CA PHE A 937 11.59 -4.27 -11.99
C PHE A 937 12.07 -3.13 -12.89
N VAL A 938 13.32 -3.22 -13.34
CA VAL A 938 13.94 -2.25 -14.26
C VAL A 938 14.54 -2.98 -15.45
N VAL A 939 14.09 -2.60 -16.65
CA VAL A 939 14.67 -3.12 -17.90
C VAL A 939 15.86 -2.26 -18.29
N LEU A 940 17.04 -2.88 -18.39
CA LEU A 940 18.28 -2.22 -18.76
C LEU A 940 18.59 -2.47 -20.24
N ARG A 941 19.13 -1.44 -20.89
CA ARG A 941 19.77 -1.50 -22.19
C ARG A 941 21.28 -1.63 -21.98
N ASP A 942 21.90 -2.56 -22.70
CA ASP A 942 23.35 -2.64 -22.83
C ASP A 942 23.84 -1.56 -23.83
N THR A 943 24.94 -0.88 -23.49
CA THR A 943 25.61 0.06 -24.41
C THR A 943 26.65 -0.62 -25.29
N ASP A 944 27.21 -1.76 -24.86
CA ASP A 944 28.39 -2.39 -25.45
C ASP A 944 28.15 -3.92 -25.67
N PRO A 945 27.24 -4.29 -26.61
CA PRO A 945 26.78 -5.67 -26.80
C PRO A 945 27.81 -6.65 -27.39
N ASP A 946 28.99 -6.17 -27.77
CA ASP A 946 30.09 -6.99 -28.31
C ASP A 946 30.92 -7.70 -27.21
N GLU A 947 30.75 -7.32 -25.94
CA GLU A 947 31.39 -7.98 -24.78
C GLU A 947 30.46 -9.02 -24.14
N GLU A 948 31.00 -10.15 -23.68
CA GLU A 948 30.23 -11.16 -22.93
C GLU A 948 29.57 -10.58 -21.66
N ILE A 949 28.33 -10.99 -21.40
CA ILE A 949 27.55 -10.55 -20.22
C ILE A 949 27.67 -11.57 -19.10
N ALA A 950 28.15 -11.15 -17.94
CA ALA A 950 28.12 -11.95 -16.72
C ALA A 950 26.70 -11.95 -16.11
N TYR A 951 25.96 -13.04 -16.31
CA TYR A 951 24.66 -13.27 -15.70
C TYR A 951 24.78 -13.90 -14.30
N LEU A 952 23.78 -13.66 -13.46
CA LEU A 952 23.63 -14.30 -12.16
C LEU A 952 22.98 -15.69 -12.32
N ASP A 953 23.71 -16.73 -11.93
CA ASP A 953 23.17 -18.09 -11.76
C ASP A 953 21.99 -18.08 -10.77
N ALA A 954 20.83 -18.60 -11.20
CA ALA A 954 19.66 -18.76 -10.33
C ALA A 954 19.97 -19.78 -9.22
N GLN A 955 19.96 -19.32 -7.96
CA GLN A 955 20.26 -20.15 -6.79
C GLN A 955 19.07 -21.05 -6.43
N PHE A 956 17.85 -20.60 -6.73
CA PHE A 956 16.65 -21.41 -6.67
C PHE A 956 16.55 -22.32 -7.91
N LYS A 957 17.02 -23.57 -7.78
CA LYS A 957 16.78 -24.60 -8.78
C LYS A 957 15.47 -25.34 -8.46
N PRO A 958 14.50 -25.39 -9.40
CA PRO A 958 13.28 -26.18 -9.19
C PRO A 958 13.65 -27.66 -9.03
N VAL A 959 12.86 -28.39 -8.25
CA VAL A 959 13.05 -29.83 -8.11
C VAL A 959 12.53 -30.48 -9.38
N ALA A 960 13.43 -31.12 -10.12
CA ALA A 960 13.08 -31.87 -11.32
C ALA A 960 11.96 -32.90 -10.99
N PRO A 961 10.97 -33.06 -11.88
CA PRO A 961 9.92 -34.05 -11.67
C PRO A 961 10.58 -35.43 -11.55
N PRO A 962 10.13 -36.30 -10.63
CA PRO A 962 10.67 -37.64 -10.52
C PRO A 962 10.33 -38.37 -11.82
N VAL A 963 11.35 -38.81 -12.54
CA VAL A 963 11.19 -39.77 -13.63
C VAL A 963 10.43 -40.97 -13.05
N PRO A 964 9.34 -41.45 -13.67
CA PRO A 964 8.61 -42.60 -13.16
C PRO A 964 9.57 -43.79 -13.02
N ALA A 965 9.48 -44.50 -11.88
CA ALA A 965 10.44 -45.53 -11.49
C ALA A 965 10.35 -46.83 -12.31
N ASP A 966 9.66 -46.80 -13.45
CA ASP A 966 9.60 -47.86 -14.47
C ASP A 966 10.61 -47.62 -15.62
N ALA A 967 11.57 -46.70 -15.43
CA ALA A 967 12.65 -46.37 -16.36
C ALA A 967 14.03 -46.31 -15.65
N ALA A 968 14.21 -47.14 -14.63
CA ALA A 968 15.39 -47.19 -13.78
C ALA A 968 15.76 -48.64 -13.38
N ASP A 969 15.67 -49.56 -14.34
CA ASP A 969 16.07 -50.97 -14.19
C ASP A 969 16.45 -51.58 -15.57
N ASP A 970 17.35 -50.90 -16.29
CA ASP A 970 18.04 -51.40 -17.49
C ASP A 970 19.52 -50.96 -17.44
N ASP A 971 20.31 -51.67 -16.61
CA ASP A 971 21.79 -51.64 -16.66
C ASP A 971 22.26 -52.42 -17.91
N GLU A 972 21.92 -51.92 -19.10
CA GLU A 972 22.47 -52.46 -20.36
C GLU A 972 23.93 -51.95 -20.48
N PRO A 973 24.95 -52.83 -20.44
CA PRO A 973 26.33 -52.40 -20.47
C PRO A 973 26.64 -51.74 -21.83
N PRO A 974 27.51 -50.71 -21.87
CA PRO A 974 27.80 -50.01 -23.12
C PRO A 974 28.33 -51.01 -24.17
N PRO A 975 27.94 -50.86 -25.45
CA PRO A 975 28.45 -51.71 -26.51
C PRO A 975 29.99 -51.59 -26.54
N PRO A 976 30.72 -52.70 -26.75
CA PRO A 976 32.18 -52.67 -26.79
C PRO A 976 32.65 -51.75 -27.91
N GLU A 977 33.72 -51.00 -27.64
CA GLU A 977 34.34 -50.06 -28.59
C GLU A 977 34.76 -50.78 -29.88
N ASP A 978 34.63 -50.09 -31.02
CA ASP A 978 34.98 -50.65 -32.33
C ASP A 978 36.44 -51.12 -32.35
N PHE A 979 36.65 -52.36 -32.78
CA PHE A 979 37.94 -53.03 -32.72
C PHE A 979 38.94 -52.41 -33.70
N GLU A 980 39.89 -51.60 -33.19
CA GLU A 980 41.01 -51.09 -33.98
C GLU A 980 41.88 -52.26 -34.49
N LEU A 981 41.76 -52.55 -35.78
CA LEU A 981 42.63 -53.50 -36.48
C LEU A 981 44.04 -52.92 -36.63
N ASP A 982 45.01 -53.56 -35.98
CA ASP A 982 46.43 -53.23 -36.10
C ASP A 982 46.89 -53.41 -37.57
N PRO A 983 47.36 -52.37 -38.27
CA PRO A 983 47.48 -52.37 -39.73
C PRO A 983 48.57 -53.28 -40.32
N GLU A 984 49.21 -54.13 -39.53
CA GLU A 984 50.09 -55.20 -40.03
C GLU A 984 49.35 -56.51 -40.36
N ASP A 985 48.14 -56.76 -39.84
CA ASP A 985 47.44 -58.05 -40.03
C ASP A 985 46.62 -58.16 -41.33
N GLU A 986 46.34 -57.05 -42.05
CA GLU A 986 45.77 -57.10 -43.42
C GLU A 986 46.69 -57.85 -44.40
N ALA A 987 47.97 -58.03 -44.07
CA ALA A 987 48.94 -58.75 -44.90
C ALA A 987 48.75 -60.28 -44.93
N ARG A 988 47.75 -60.84 -44.22
CA ARG A 988 47.47 -62.30 -44.18
C ARG A 988 45.98 -62.62 -44.37
N GLY A 989 45.40 -62.14 -45.46
CA GLY A 989 44.01 -62.38 -45.82
C GLY A 989 43.58 -63.86 -45.84
N PHE A 990 42.36 -64.10 -45.37
CA PHE A 990 41.58 -65.34 -45.43
C PHE A 990 40.10 -65.03 -45.68
#